data_AF-A0A7V2UZU0-F1
#
_entry.id   AF-A0A7V2UZU0-F1
#
_cell.length_a   1.000
_cell.length_b   1.000
_cell.length_c   1.000
_cell.angle_alpha   90.00
_cell.angle_beta   90.00
_cell.angle_gamma   90.00
#
_symmetry.space_group_name_H-M   'P 1'
#
loop_
_entity.id
_entity.type
_entity.pdbx_description
1 polymer ?
#
loop_
_entity_poly.entity_id
_entity_poly.type
_entity_poly.pdbx_seq_one_letter_code
_entity_poly.pdbx_strand_id
1 'polypeptide(L)'
;MAFFPVPGPSTPAIPSPRRMRSAVPPLYTVITVTPGDTTRAARQNYVGMRHGAGRPKGSGIGRKNAGREVSMDRDRGGGRISSVFTRAPALTHPGAPPRPAGIFLRGCTWVACHGLFLLPAAAAPSGRPYRLPAVSLKTPVIWGATCEVPGGPAVAFGGQDQKGEDGDPHTRIKDGDAWVAIHQDLRARNPLQGLHDRIRTARDLQKDAAARARAAWFAGLPPDETSRRVRERVLPPQWTISRELDALVADLDECANNPDADTAGQARQAAARLSAARAESAAVVAALEAGLDAAGIKRMAALQIALERAAEPLGAEPPPRALSPLAFDAKTGLVVLFGGDHLDYLTNDTWVFDPAKRTWRQRRPAAAPPPRANHALAANGDGTVTLTGGYTYTSSTDYCGGQYRDLGDGPWTYDVAADAWTGAGAAAAPDARTYRTGRLHPDHCLDAPPPSAAAFAAWLEALPPNTWTQARPPARPALNRDWGSAVLDPDRDLILRWSGGHSAHGGTDVLHYHLRTNRWELAFPAEFPLGQLYANTEYPDGFNFNRRPWVTGHTYQSYGVDPFLKKLLFVGRTSHCYLYDPDRGDWTGRFAKPKGMAYQDCYYTLTLCPTPRGLMAWTEHGRLFRFDAAAAQWVETPLSGAKLPGSVVDNSTMVYDAKRDRLLAARKPYGDRHPYDGELHAVDLATGSVSALSPAGREAARAIPYLCQIRYDVEHDLMLVGATLPPGDGGARRTPAYDCAGNRWISLAIGGDDPSGKNGRNVSLGMIYDAKRRLFWAVDADSRVYVLRLAPDRADVRPLGE
;
A
#
# COMPACT_ATOMS: atom_id res chain seq x y z
N MET A 1 44.19 -19.30 40.56
CA MET A 1 45.42 -18.47 40.59
C MET A 1 45.24 -17.36 39.58
N ALA A 2 45.19 -16.06 39.86
CA ALA A 2 45.11 -15.22 41.07
C ALA A 2 44.41 -13.91 40.60
N PHE A 3 43.20 -13.60 41.08
CA PHE A 3 42.83 -12.65 42.15
C PHE A 3 43.07 -11.14 41.87
N PHE A 4 41.95 -10.40 41.89
CA PHE A 4 41.76 -8.93 41.90
C PHE A 4 42.43 -8.22 43.10
N PRO A 5 42.51 -6.86 43.13
CA PRO A 5 41.44 -6.09 43.81
C PRO A 5 41.03 -4.76 43.16
N VAL A 6 39.77 -4.42 43.47
CA VAL A 6 39.04 -3.15 43.30
C VAL A 6 39.54 -2.09 44.31
N PRO A 7 39.31 -0.80 44.04
CA PRO A 7 38.75 0.07 45.07
C PRO A 7 37.61 0.96 44.56
N GLY A 8 36.51 1.04 45.32
CA GLY A 8 35.57 2.16 45.30
C GLY A 8 35.68 2.96 46.62
N PRO A 9 34.70 3.79 46.99
CA PRO A 9 34.00 4.84 46.24
C PRO A 9 34.32 6.24 46.83
N SER A 10 34.09 7.32 46.08
CA SER A 10 34.11 8.70 46.62
C SER A 10 32.79 9.41 46.37
N THR A 11 32.04 9.62 47.45
CA THR A 11 30.98 10.64 47.58
C THR A 11 31.57 12.04 47.51
N PRO A 12 30.82 13.02 46.97
CA PRO A 12 30.60 14.22 47.79
C PRO A 12 29.18 14.81 47.73
N ALA A 13 28.73 15.16 48.93
CA ALA A 13 28.01 16.37 49.36
C ALA A 13 26.78 16.90 48.58
N ILE A 14 25.66 16.86 49.30
CA ILE A 14 24.41 17.61 49.14
C ILE A 14 24.63 19.11 49.40
N PRO A 15 23.98 20.01 48.62
CA PRO A 15 23.41 21.24 49.16
C PRO A 15 21.88 21.28 48.99
N SER A 16 21.19 21.64 50.06
CA SER A 16 19.74 21.82 50.18
C SER A 16 19.28 23.21 49.67
N PRO A 17 17.98 23.54 49.60
CA PRO A 17 17.26 23.70 48.34
C PRO A 17 16.94 25.17 48.01
N ARG A 18 17.03 25.54 46.72
CA ARG A 18 16.38 26.76 46.20
C ARG A 18 15.02 26.39 45.61
N ARG A 19 13.97 26.97 46.18
CA ARG A 19 12.58 26.94 45.68
C ARG A 19 12.55 27.35 44.20
N MET A 20 12.15 26.43 43.32
CA MET A 20 11.58 26.76 42.02
C MET A 20 10.19 26.15 41.94
N ARG A 21 9.21 27.03 41.71
CA ARG A 21 7.80 26.70 41.48
C ARG A 21 7.70 25.90 40.18
N SER A 22 7.27 24.65 40.26
CA SER A 22 6.81 23.89 39.10
C SER A 22 5.32 24.18 38.87
N ALA A 23 5.01 24.81 37.75
CA ALA A 23 3.68 24.79 37.16
C ALA A 23 3.75 23.84 35.96
N VAL A 24 3.20 22.65 36.14
CA VAL A 24 2.93 21.67 35.07
C VAL A 24 1.60 22.10 34.43
N PRO A 25 1.51 22.36 33.12
CA PRO A 25 0.22 22.50 32.47
C PRO A 25 -0.36 21.10 32.16
N PRO A 26 -1.67 20.88 32.35
CA PRO A 26 -2.29 19.58 32.10
C PRO A 26 -2.47 19.30 30.60
N LEU A 27 -2.36 18.02 30.27
CA LEU A 27 -2.73 17.42 28.99
C LEU A 27 -4.26 17.29 28.89
N TYR A 28 -4.79 17.66 27.71
CA TYR A 28 -6.16 17.49 27.21
C TYR A 28 -7.29 18.23 27.97
N THR A 29 -7.77 19.33 27.37
CA THR A 29 -9.08 19.92 27.67
C THR A 29 -10.05 19.59 26.53
N VAL A 30 -11.17 18.97 26.90
CA VAL A 30 -12.36 18.79 26.07
C VAL A 30 -12.92 20.17 25.72
N ILE A 31 -13.01 20.50 24.42
CA ILE A 31 -13.71 21.72 23.97
C ILE A 31 -15.13 21.31 23.58
N THR A 32 -16.09 21.65 24.44
CA THR A 32 -17.50 21.79 24.07
C THR A 32 -17.66 23.08 23.24
N VAL A 33 -18.10 22.95 22.00
CA VAL A 33 -18.47 24.10 21.15
C VAL A 33 -19.98 24.17 21.06
N THR A 34 -20.58 25.17 21.68
CA THR A 34 -21.95 25.65 21.37
C THR A 34 -21.91 26.56 20.13
N PRO A 35 -22.96 26.55 19.28
CA PRO A 35 -22.89 27.13 17.95
C PRO A 35 -23.12 28.65 17.95
N GLY A 36 -22.24 29.40 17.27
CA GLY A 36 -22.41 30.82 16.98
C GLY A 36 -21.36 31.32 15.98
N ASP A 37 -21.83 31.84 14.85
CA ASP A 37 -21.15 32.65 13.83
C ASP A 37 -20.02 32.05 13.00
N THR A 38 -20.45 31.38 11.92
CA THR A 38 -19.66 31.15 10.71
C THR A 38 -19.44 32.46 9.95
N THR A 39 -18.19 32.89 9.77
CA THR A 39 -17.64 33.28 8.46
C THR A 39 -16.13 33.57 8.57
N ARG A 40 -15.38 33.15 7.54
CA ARG A 40 -14.04 33.62 7.15
C ARG A 40 -12.81 32.90 7.74
N ALA A 41 -12.54 31.69 7.26
CA ALA A 41 -11.18 31.16 7.14
C ALA A 41 -11.08 30.03 6.09
N ALA A 42 -11.18 30.38 4.81
CA ALA A 42 -10.79 29.50 3.71
C ALA A 42 -10.00 30.34 2.71
N ARG A 43 -8.68 30.41 2.91
CA ARG A 43 -7.60 30.74 1.95
C ARG A 43 -6.39 31.22 2.74
N GLN A 44 -5.42 30.32 2.89
CA GLN A 44 -3.96 30.54 2.97
C GLN A 44 -3.38 29.39 3.79
N ASN A 45 -2.56 28.56 3.17
CA ASN A 45 -1.36 27.97 3.74
C ASN A 45 -0.60 27.20 2.66
N TYR A 46 0.19 27.94 1.89
CA TYR A 46 1.38 27.45 1.17
C TYR A 46 2.32 28.65 1.00
N VAL A 47 3.20 28.86 1.98
CA VAL A 47 4.45 29.64 1.82
C VAL A 47 5.53 28.95 2.67
N GLY A 48 6.68 28.71 2.04
CA GLY A 48 7.70 27.79 2.49
C GLY A 48 8.48 28.18 3.74
N MET A 49 8.94 27.16 4.47
CA MET A 49 9.93 27.30 5.52
C MET A 49 11.35 27.17 4.93
N ARG A 50 12.13 28.24 5.04
CA ARG A 50 13.58 28.23 4.95
C ARG A 50 14.14 27.83 6.31
N HIS A 51 14.98 26.79 6.37
CA HIS A 51 15.82 26.51 7.54
C HIS A 51 17.05 27.42 7.53
N GLY A 52 17.20 28.25 8.56
CA GLY A 52 18.43 28.96 8.88
C GLY A 52 19.31 28.13 9.80
N ALA A 53 20.50 27.77 9.32
CA ALA A 53 21.59 27.26 10.15
C ALA A 53 22.27 28.44 10.85
N GLY A 54 22.38 28.39 12.18
CA GLY A 54 23.13 29.36 12.97
C GLY A 54 24.64 29.12 12.88
N ARG A 55 25.40 30.18 12.59
CA ARG A 55 26.80 30.33 13.02
C ARG A 55 27.01 31.74 13.63
N PRO A 56 27.96 31.92 14.55
CA PRO A 56 27.93 33.01 15.51
C PRO A 56 28.61 34.30 15.04
N LYS A 57 28.07 35.40 15.58
CA LYS A 57 28.67 36.71 15.94
C LYS A 57 29.80 37.27 15.06
N GLY A 58 29.45 38.30 14.29
CA GLY A 58 30.34 39.38 13.87
C GLY A 58 29.61 40.71 14.06
N SER A 59 30.09 41.53 14.98
CA SER A 59 29.62 42.87 15.29
C SER A 59 30.19 43.89 14.30
N GLY A 60 29.37 44.86 13.88
CA GLY A 60 29.84 46.24 13.79
C GLY A 60 29.75 46.96 12.44
N ILE A 61 28.66 47.73 12.29
CA ILE A 61 28.62 49.14 11.85
C ILE A 61 29.04 49.48 10.40
N GLY A 62 28.14 50.13 9.66
CA GLY A 62 28.58 51.03 8.57
C GLY A 62 27.59 51.50 7.51
N ARG A 63 26.56 52.28 7.89
CA ARG A 63 26.00 53.47 7.18
C ARG A 63 25.58 53.45 5.69
N LYS A 64 24.33 53.96 5.50
CA LYS A 64 23.84 54.98 4.52
C LYS A 64 23.91 54.63 3.01
N ASN A 65 23.05 55.09 2.11
CA ASN A 65 21.80 55.87 2.08
C ASN A 65 21.26 55.77 0.63
N ALA A 66 19.97 56.08 0.47
CA ALA A 66 19.30 56.59 -0.75
C ALA A 66 19.17 55.61 -1.93
N GLY A 67 18.04 55.48 -2.63
CA GLY A 67 16.81 56.25 -2.64
C GLY A 67 16.25 56.19 -4.07
N ARG A 68 15.04 55.64 -4.24
CA ARG A 68 14.07 56.02 -5.29
C ARG A 68 12.73 55.31 -5.05
N GLU A 69 11.87 56.06 -4.37
CA GLU A 69 10.41 56.16 -4.59
C GLU A 69 10.11 56.51 -6.08
N VAL A 70 8.94 56.29 -6.71
CA VAL A 70 7.56 56.13 -6.22
C VAL A 70 6.63 55.66 -7.38
N SER A 71 5.50 55.03 -7.00
CA SER A 71 4.15 55.02 -7.62
C SER A 71 3.89 54.43 -9.03
N MET A 72 2.93 53.49 -9.10
CA MET A 72 1.69 53.71 -9.88
C MET A 72 0.51 52.91 -9.29
N ASP A 73 -0.41 53.71 -8.76
CA ASP A 73 -1.88 53.69 -8.75
C ASP A 73 -2.72 52.40 -8.81
N ARG A 74 -3.75 52.44 -7.95
CA ARG A 74 -4.93 51.58 -7.97
C ARG A 74 -6.00 52.26 -8.79
N ASP A 75 -6.69 51.51 -9.65
CA ASP A 75 -8.06 51.89 -9.99
C ASP A 75 -9.01 50.69 -10.04
N ARG A 76 -10.22 50.95 -9.52
CA ARG A 76 -11.33 50.00 -9.38
C ARG A 76 -12.22 50.08 -10.63
N GLY A 77 -12.71 48.93 -11.09
CA GLY A 77 -13.84 48.87 -12.02
C GLY A 77 -14.49 47.50 -11.97
N GLY A 78 -15.69 47.42 -11.37
CA GLY A 78 -16.52 46.22 -11.35
C GLY A 78 -17.27 46.02 -12.67
N GLY A 79 -17.49 44.77 -13.05
CA GLY A 79 -18.31 44.39 -14.19
C GLY A 79 -18.79 42.95 -14.07
N ARG A 80 -20.10 42.78 -13.97
CA ARG A 80 -20.84 41.50 -14.02
C ARG A 80 -20.56 40.80 -15.36
N ILE A 81 -20.41 39.48 -15.36
CA ILE A 81 -20.50 38.66 -16.57
C ILE A 81 -21.70 37.71 -16.45
N SER A 82 -22.72 38.03 -17.23
CA SER A 82 -23.86 37.19 -17.58
C SER A 82 -23.43 36.08 -18.55
N SER A 83 -23.85 34.84 -18.29
CA SER A 83 -23.76 33.73 -19.24
C SER A 83 -24.81 33.89 -20.33
N VAL A 84 -24.36 34.19 -21.55
CA VAL A 84 -25.18 34.12 -22.77
C VAL A 84 -24.83 32.81 -23.48
N PHE A 85 -25.83 31.93 -23.61
CA PHE A 85 -25.80 30.79 -24.51
C PHE A 85 -25.83 31.30 -25.96
N THR A 86 -24.81 30.99 -26.75
CA THR A 86 -24.85 31.11 -28.21
C THR A 86 -24.76 29.73 -28.86
N ARG A 87 -25.77 29.46 -29.68
CA ARG A 87 -26.01 28.27 -30.49
C ARG A 87 -25.54 28.59 -31.92
N ALA A 88 -24.76 27.71 -32.55
CA ALA A 88 -24.55 27.68 -34.01
C ALA A 88 -23.94 26.30 -34.41
N PRO A 89 -23.99 25.86 -35.68
CA PRO A 89 -25.08 25.07 -36.23
C PRO A 89 -24.63 23.67 -36.70
N ALA A 90 -25.62 22.80 -36.93
CA ALA A 90 -25.47 21.45 -37.45
C ALA A 90 -25.21 21.45 -38.98
N LEU A 91 -24.28 20.61 -39.42
CA LEU A 91 -24.11 20.19 -40.81
C LEU A 91 -24.71 18.79 -40.98
N THR A 92 -25.64 18.67 -41.93
CA THR A 92 -26.27 17.45 -42.46
C THR A 92 -25.36 16.81 -43.53
N HIS A 93 -25.26 15.49 -43.68
CA HIS A 93 -26.08 14.57 -44.52
C HIS A 93 -25.29 13.21 -44.69
N PRO A 94 -25.81 12.13 -45.32
CA PRO A 94 -26.73 11.12 -44.76
C PRO A 94 -26.26 9.65 -45.04
N GLY A 95 -26.96 8.64 -44.49
CA GLY A 95 -26.83 7.26 -45.01
C GLY A 95 -27.41 6.13 -44.16
N ALA A 96 -28.46 5.49 -44.70
CA ALA A 96 -28.98 4.12 -44.45
C ALA A 96 -30.37 3.98 -43.77
N PRO A 97 -31.19 2.96 -44.16
CA PRO A 97 -32.64 3.04 -44.38
C PRO A 97 -33.48 2.25 -43.31
N PRO A 98 -34.83 2.12 -43.45
CA PRO A 98 -35.78 2.16 -42.32
C PRO A 98 -36.11 0.80 -41.67
N ARG A 99 -36.62 0.88 -40.42
CA ARG A 99 -37.25 -0.23 -39.68
C ARG A 99 -38.66 -0.52 -40.23
N PRO A 100 -39.09 -1.79 -40.37
CA PRO A 100 -40.47 -2.11 -40.67
C PRO A 100 -41.34 -2.20 -39.41
N ALA A 101 -42.63 -2.03 -39.67
CA ALA A 101 -43.75 -1.89 -38.76
C ALA A 101 -44.03 -3.12 -37.87
N GLY A 102 -44.70 -2.85 -36.75
CA GLY A 102 -45.20 -3.85 -35.82
C GLY A 102 -46.27 -4.75 -36.42
N ILE A 103 -46.22 -6.01 -35.99
CA ILE A 103 -47.29 -6.99 -36.13
C ILE A 103 -47.64 -7.46 -34.72
N PHE A 104 -48.89 -7.24 -34.35
CA PHE A 104 -49.56 -7.81 -33.18
C PHE A 104 -49.80 -9.30 -33.43
N LEU A 105 -49.32 -10.17 -32.53
CA LEU A 105 -49.86 -11.51 -32.35
C LEU A 105 -50.04 -11.78 -30.86
N ARG A 106 -51.30 -12.01 -30.48
CA ARG A 106 -51.76 -12.45 -29.17
C ARG A 106 -51.37 -13.92 -28.96
N GLY A 107 -50.92 -14.26 -27.76
CA GLY A 107 -50.99 -15.64 -27.28
C GLY A 107 -50.02 -15.94 -26.13
N CYS A 108 -50.58 -16.53 -25.08
CA CYS A 108 -49.94 -17.38 -24.07
C CYS A 108 -49.56 -16.76 -22.70
N THR A 109 -50.41 -17.13 -21.73
CA THR A 109 -50.11 -17.64 -20.38
C THR A 109 -49.17 -16.82 -19.49
N TRP A 110 -49.79 -16.20 -18.48
CA TRP A 110 -49.12 -15.68 -17.29
C TRP A 110 -48.53 -16.82 -16.46
N VAL A 111 -47.20 -16.94 -16.48
CA VAL A 111 -46.43 -17.54 -15.37
C VAL A 111 -45.98 -16.39 -14.50
N ALA A 112 -46.46 -16.34 -13.26
CA ALA A 112 -46.06 -15.35 -12.27
C ALA A 112 -44.61 -15.62 -11.82
N CYS A 113 -43.63 -15.13 -12.57
CA CYS A 113 -42.26 -14.99 -12.08
C CYS A 113 -42.26 -13.89 -11.00
N HIS A 114 -42.04 -14.27 -9.75
CA HIS A 114 -41.64 -13.34 -8.70
C HIS A 114 -40.22 -12.86 -9.01
N GLY A 115 -40.12 -11.88 -9.92
CA GLY A 115 -38.89 -11.14 -10.14
C GLY A 115 -38.61 -10.28 -8.93
N LEU A 116 -37.65 -10.71 -8.11
CA LEU A 116 -37.02 -9.88 -7.10
C LEU A 116 -36.31 -8.73 -7.85
N PHE A 117 -37.00 -7.61 -8.05
CA PHE A 117 -36.36 -6.39 -8.50
C PHE A 117 -35.43 -5.94 -7.38
N LEU A 118 -34.13 -6.22 -7.55
CA LEU A 118 -33.08 -5.54 -6.82
C LEU A 118 -33.20 -4.05 -7.17
N LEU A 119 -33.87 -3.31 -6.29
CA LEU A 119 -33.80 -1.86 -6.29
C LEU A 119 -32.32 -1.46 -6.25
N PRO A 120 -31.88 -0.48 -7.06
CA PRO A 120 -30.54 0.04 -6.93
C PRO A 120 -30.34 0.52 -5.49
N ALA A 121 -29.24 0.10 -4.88
CA ALA A 121 -28.86 0.53 -3.54
C ALA A 121 -29.09 2.04 -3.40
N ALA A 122 -29.86 2.43 -2.40
CA ALA A 122 -30.12 3.83 -2.10
C ALA A 122 -28.79 4.60 -2.07
N ALA A 123 -28.75 5.75 -2.74
CA ALA A 123 -27.59 6.63 -2.73
C ALA A 123 -27.11 6.83 -1.29
N ALA A 124 -25.85 6.52 -1.04
CA ALA A 124 -25.28 6.60 0.31
C ALA A 124 -25.48 8.01 0.88
N PRO A 125 -25.87 8.15 2.16
CA PRO A 125 -26.06 9.46 2.77
C PRO A 125 -24.78 10.30 2.62
N SER A 126 -24.96 11.57 2.26
CA SER A 126 -23.89 12.52 1.96
C SER A 126 -23.16 12.95 3.24
N GLY A 127 -22.34 12.06 3.80
CA GLY A 127 -21.40 12.38 4.87
C GLY A 127 -20.35 13.37 4.38
N ARG A 128 -19.95 14.33 5.23
CA ARG A 128 -18.88 15.28 4.90
C ARG A 128 -17.54 14.52 4.75
N PRO A 129 -16.62 14.98 3.89
CA PRO A 129 -15.27 14.44 3.85
C PRO A 129 -14.65 14.42 5.25
N TYR A 130 -14.03 13.30 5.62
CA TYR A 130 -13.39 13.12 6.92
C TYR A 130 -11.88 13.06 6.72
N ARG A 131 -11.14 13.91 7.43
CA ARG A 131 -9.67 13.90 7.41
C ARG A 131 -9.15 13.47 8.76
N LEU A 132 -8.57 12.27 8.79
CA LEU A 132 -7.91 11.77 9.97
C LEU A 132 -6.55 12.48 10.15
N PRO A 133 -6.24 13.02 11.34
CA PRO A 133 -4.95 13.65 11.59
C PRO A 133 -3.81 12.62 11.69
N ALA A 134 -2.60 13.06 11.34
CA ALA A 134 -1.38 12.28 11.56
C ALA A 134 -1.13 12.05 13.06
N VAL A 135 -0.44 10.95 13.37
CA VAL A 135 -0.05 10.60 14.74
C VAL A 135 1.47 10.70 14.94
N SER A 136 1.90 10.81 16.20
CA SER A 136 3.31 10.69 16.55
C SER A 136 3.78 9.24 16.35
N LEU A 137 4.83 9.05 15.55
CA LEU A 137 5.45 7.73 15.34
C LEU A 137 6.47 7.36 16.42
N LYS A 138 6.68 8.21 17.43
CA LYS A 138 7.65 7.98 18.51
C LYS A 138 7.20 6.90 19.50
N THR A 139 5.90 6.63 19.58
CA THR A 139 5.36 5.60 20.46
C THR A 139 5.41 4.24 19.78
N PRO A 140 5.81 3.15 20.47
CA PRO A 140 5.87 1.82 19.87
C PRO A 140 4.54 1.38 19.28
N VAL A 141 3.45 1.63 20.02
CA VAL A 141 2.08 1.37 19.56
C VAL A 141 1.41 2.68 19.17
N ILE A 142 0.83 2.71 17.98
CA ILE A 142 0.06 3.83 17.43
C ILE A 142 -1.39 3.42 17.20
N TRP A 143 -2.32 4.37 17.21
CA TRP A 143 -3.77 4.14 16.98
C TRP A 143 -4.46 3.15 17.94
N GLY A 144 -3.82 2.82 19.07
CA GLY A 144 -4.39 1.96 20.10
C GLY A 144 -5.24 2.69 21.11
N ALA A 145 -5.93 1.93 21.95
CA ALA A 145 -6.77 2.45 23.03
C ALA A 145 -6.30 1.93 24.39
N THR A 146 -6.48 2.75 25.41
CA THR A 146 -6.24 2.42 26.82
C THR A 146 -7.48 2.79 27.63
N CYS A 147 -7.79 2.00 28.66
CA CYS A 147 -8.91 2.22 29.56
C CYS A 147 -8.45 2.00 31.00
N GLU A 148 -8.67 2.99 31.87
CA GLU A 148 -8.45 2.85 33.29
C GLU A 148 -9.64 2.14 33.94
N VAL A 149 -9.36 1.19 34.84
CA VAL A 149 -10.39 0.42 35.56
C VAL A 149 -10.25 0.73 37.05
N PRO A 150 -11.24 1.42 37.68
CA PRO A 150 -11.20 1.71 39.10
C PRO A 150 -11.04 0.44 39.95
N GLY A 151 -9.97 0.37 40.75
CA GLY A 151 -9.67 -0.78 41.60
C GLY A 151 -9.22 -2.06 40.87
N GLY A 152 -9.00 -2.00 39.55
CA GLY A 152 -8.53 -3.10 38.71
C GLY A 152 -7.35 -2.71 37.82
N PRO A 153 -6.79 -3.64 37.03
CA PRO A 153 -5.71 -3.31 36.11
C PRO A 153 -6.22 -2.46 34.94
N ALA A 154 -5.50 -1.40 34.59
CA ALA A 154 -5.76 -0.68 33.34
C ALA A 154 -5.56 -1.63 32.15
N VAL A 155 -6.37 -1.47 31.10
CA VAL A 155 -6.40 -2.34 29.93
C VAL A 155 -6.04 -1.55 28.68
N ALA A 156 -5.24 -2.13 27.80
CA ALA A 156 -4.95 -1.58 26.49
C ALA A 156 -5.19 -2.64 25.40
N PHE A 157 -5.72 -2.21 24.27
CA PHE A 157 -5.98 -3.06 23.12
C PHE A 157 -5.96 -2.25 21.83
N GLY A 158 -5.69 -2.93 20.71
CA GLY A 158 -5.71 -2.36 19.38
C GLY A 158 -4.59 -1.34 19.13
N GLY A 159 -4.59 -0.81 17.91
CA GLY A 159 -3.49 -0.06 17.34
C GLY A 159 -2.53 -0.96 16.57
N GLN A 160 -1.47 -0.37 16.03
CA GLN A 160 -0.38 -1.07 15.35
C GLN A 160 0.89 -1.02 16.21
N ASP A 161 1.54 -2.16 16.44
CA ASP A 161 2.88 -2.21 17.04
C ASP A 161 3.95 -2.09 15.94
N GLN A 162 4.68 -0.97 15.94
CA GLN A 162 5.73 -0.70 14.96
C GLN A 162 6.96 -1.59 15.12
N LYS A 163 7.11 -2.27 16.26
CA LYS A 163 8.26 -3.12 16.60
C LYS A 163 7.91 -4.60 16.70
N GLY A 164 6.64 -4.93 16.91
CA GLY A 164 6.15 -6.32 16.94
C GLY A 164 6.46 -7.09 15.65
N GLU A 165 6.65 -8.41 15.77
CA GLU A 165 6.86 -9.30 14.61
C GLU A 165 5.55 -9.65 13.89
N ASP A 166 4.43 -9.63 14.60
CA ASP A 166 3.07 -9.78 14.07
C ASP A 166 2.44 -8.42 13.72
N GLY A 167 2.93 -7.32 14.29
CA GLY A 167 2.37 -5.98 14.14
C GLY A 167 1.20 -5.68 15.10
N ASP A 168 0.85 -6.64 15.95
CA ASP A 168 -0.31 -6.60 16.81
C ASP A 168 0.11 -6.22 18.23
N PRO A 169 -0.40 -5.12 18.80
CA PRO A 169 -0.07 -4.75 20.17
C PRO A 169 -0.74 -5.66 21.23
N HIS A 170 -1.63 -6.57 20.80
CA HIS A 170 -2.40 -7.53 21.61
C HIS A 170 -3.13 -6.92 22.82
N THR A 171 -3.92 -7.73 23.54
CA THR A 171 -4.46 -7.30 24.84
C THR A 171 -3.32 -7.15 25.84
N ARG A 172 -3.24 -5.97 26.47
CA ARG A 172 -2.26 -5.65 27.51
C ARG A 172 -2.94 -5.16 28.78
N ILE A 173 -2.35 -5.50 29.92
CA ILE A 173 -2.75 -4.95 31.23
C ILE A 173 -1.58 -4.20 31.86
N LYS A 174 -1.89 -3.24 32.73
CA LYS A 174 -0.88 -2.51 33.46
C LYS A 174 -0.42 -3.29 34.70
N ASP A 175 0.87 -3.56 34.78
CA ASP A 175 1.56 -4.13 35.95
C ASP A 175 2.60 -3.11 36.45
N GLY A 176 2.31 -2.49 37.60
CA GLY A 176 3.01 -1.29 38.04
C GLY A 176 2.87 -0.15 37.01
N ASP A 177 4.00 0.27 36.43
CA ASP A 177 4.04 1.28 35.36
C ASP A 177 4.18 0.67 33.94
N ALA A 178 4.33 -0.65 33.82
CA ALA A 178 4.58 -1.33 32.56
C ALA A 178 3.30 -1.91 31.95
N TRP A 179 3.20 -1.87 30.62
CA TRP A 179 2.18 -2.60 29.87
C TRP A 179 2.66 -4.00 29.55
N VAL A 180 1.94 -5.02 30.00
CA VAL A 180 2.27 -6.44 29.81
C VAL A 180 1.22 -7.09 28.92
N ALA A 181 1.65 -7.73 27.83
CA ALA A 181 0.75 -8.46 26.94
C ALA A 181 0.30 -9.77 27.60
N ILE A 182 -1.00 -10.06 27.51
CA ILE A 182 -1.62 -11.25 28.14
C ILE A 182 -2.26 -12.19 27.12
N HIS A 183 -2.09 -11.96 25.82
CA HIS A 183 -2.72 -12.78 24.76
C HIS A 183 -2.36 -14.27 24.85
N GLN A 184 -1.16 -14.63 25.30
CA GLN A 184 -0.78 -16.03 25.49
C GLN A 184 -1.61 -16.69 26.60
N ASP A 185 -1.80 -15.99 27.73
CA ASP A 185 -2.65 -16.47 28.83
C ASP A 185 -4.11 -16.56 28.40
N LEU A 186 -4.61 -15.57 27.64
CA LEU A 186 -5.96 -15.57 27.09
C LEU A 186 -6.17 -16.80 26.19
N ARG A 187 -5.24 -17.05 25.27
CA ARG A 187 -5.26 -18.20 24.35
C ARG A 187 -5.22 -19.53 25.10
N ALA A 188 -4.35 -19.66 26.10
CA ALA A 188 -4.22 -20.88 26.89
C ALA A 188 -5.49 -21.22 27.70
N ARG A 189 -6.26 -20.20 28.10
CA ARG A 189 -7.51 -20.36 28.86
C ARG A 189 -8.76 -20.49 27.98
N ASN A 190 -8.66 -20.21 26.69
CA ASN A 190 -9.80 -20.25 25.77
C ASN A 190 -9.99 -21.68 25.21
N PRO A 191 -11.05 -22.41 25.61
CA PRO A 191 -11.29 -23.78 25.14
C PRO A 191 -11.56 -23.87 23.64
N LEU A 192 -11.94 -22.76 22.99
CA LEU A 192 -12.24 -22.71 21.56
C LEU A 192 -11.04 -22.32 20.70
N GLN A 193 -9.88 -22.02 21.32
CA GLN A 193 -8.71 -21.51 20.61
C GLN A 193 -8.15 -22.49 19.58
N GLY A 194 -8.22 -23.80 19.85
CA GLY A 194 -7.79 -24.83 18.90
C GLY A 194 -8.64 -24.85 17.63
N LEU A 195 -9.95 -24.64 17.75
CA LEU A 195 -10.86 -24.56 16.60
C LEU A 195 -10.66 -23.27 15.81
N HIS A 196 -10.45 -22.14 16.51
CA HIS A 196 -10.01 -20.89 15.88
C HIS A 196 -8.78 -21.12 14.99
N ASP A 197 -7.73 -21.73 15.53
CA ASP A 197 -6.45 -21.90 14.83
C ASP A 197 -6.58 -22.83 13.60
N ARG A 198 -7.42 -23.87 13.69
CA ARG A 198 -7.75 -24.75 12.56
C ARG A 198 -8.50 -24.01 11.45
N ILE A 199 -9.51 -23.19 11.78
CA ILE A 199 -10.21 -22.36 10.78
C ILE A 199 -9.23 -21.37 10.11
N ARG A 200 -8.32 -20.75 10.89
CA ARG A 200 -7.28 -19.86 10.33
C ARG A 200 -6.32 -20.60 9.41
N THR A 201 -5.97 -21.84 9.73
CA THR A 201 -5.16 -22.70 8.84
C THR A 201 -5.88 -23.00 7.53
N ALA A 202 -7.17 -23.34 7.57
CA ALA A 202 -7.99 -23.53 6.38
C ALA A 202 -8.10 -22.25 5.54
N ARG A 203 -8.23 -21.09 6.20
CA ARG A 203 -8.23 -19.76 5.56
C ARG A 203 -6.93 -19.48 4.82
N ASP A 204 -5.78 -19.79 5.43
CA ASP A 204 -4.47 -19.58 4.80
C ASP A 204 -4.28 -20.50 3.58
N LEU A 205 -4.73 -21.76 3.68
CA LEU A 205 -4.76 -22.68 2.54
C LEU A 205 -5.69 -22.18 1.41
N GLN A 206 -6.84 -21.61 1.77
CA GLN A 206 -7.78 -21.00 0.82
C GLN A 206 -7.15 -19.84 0.07
N LYS A 207 -6.45 -18.95 0.79
CA LYS A 207 -5.73 -17.81 0.23
C LYS A 207 -4.65 -18.24 -0.77
N ASP A 208 -3.86 -19.26 -0.41
CA ASP A 208 -2.83 -19.84 -1.29
C ASP A 208 -3.46 -20.49 -2.55
N ALA A 209 -4.58 -21.20 -2.40
CA ALA A 209 -5.30 -21.78 -3.54
C ALA A 209 -5.87 -20.69 -4.46
N ALA A 210 -6.44 -19.62 -3.90
CA ALA A 210 -6.96 -18.48 -4.66
C ALA A 210 -5.85 -17.78 -5.45
N ALA A 211 -4.64 -17.68 -4.91
CA ALA A 211 -3.49 -17.11 -5.62
C ALA A 211 -3.11 -17.93 -6.86
N ARG A 212 -3.10 -19.26 -6.74
CA ARG A 212 -2.88 -20.17 -7.88
C ARG A 212 -3.97 -20.05 -8.94
N ALA A 213 -5.23 -19.89 -8.52
CA ALA A 213 -6.35 -19.66 -9.43
C ALA A 213 -6.19 -18.34 -10.19
N ARG A 214 -5.88 -17.23 -9.50
CA ARG A 214 -5.60 -15.94 -10.16
C ARG A 214 -4.45 -16.04 -11.16
N ALA A 215 -3.34 -16.69 -10.77
CA ALA A 215 -2.20 -16.90 -11.67
C ALA A 215 -2.59 -17.69 -12.93
N ALA A 216 -3.43 -18.72 -12.80
CA ALA A 216 -3.95 -19.48 -13.95
C ALA A 216 -4.90 -18.65 -14.82
N TRP A 217 -5.73 -17.80 -14.23
CA TRP A 217 -6.64 -16.92 -14.96
C TRP A 217 -5.91 -15.83 -15.73
N PHE A 218 -5.10 -14.99 -15.05
CA PHE A 218 -4.41 -13.86 -15.68
C PHE A 218 -3.36 -14.27 -16.70
N ALA A 219 -2.88 -15.52 -16.61
CA ALA A 219 -2.08 -16.17 -17.62
C ALA A 219 -2.78 -16.22 -19.00
N GLY A 220 -4.12 -16.23 -19.09
CA GLY A 220 -4.84 -16.23 -20.38
C GLY A 220 -4.42 -17.37 -21.30
N LEU A 221 -4.23 -18.56 -20.72
CA LEU A 221 -3.86 -19.79 -21.41
C LEU A 221 -5.09 -20.41 -22.11
N PRO A 222 -4.88 -21.33 -23.06
CA PRO A 222 -5.98 -22.13 -23.61
C PRO A 222 -6.84 -22.78 -22.50
N PRO A 223 -8.16 -22.95 -22.73
CA PRO A 223 -9.07 -23.49 -21.70
C PRO A 223 -8.66 -24.86 -21.17
N ASP A 224 -8.16 -25.75 -22.02
CA ASP A 224 -7.70 -27.09 -21.65
C ASP A 224 -6.48 -27.05 -20.71
N GLU A 225 -5.50 -26.19 -21.01
CA GLU A 225 -4.34 -25.99 -20.14
C GLU A 225 -4.73 -25.34 -18.81
N THR A 226 -5.62 -24.35 -18.85
CA THR A 226 -6.15 -23.69 -17.63
C THR A 226 -6.85 -24.71 -16.74
N SER A 227 -7.75 -25.53 -17.29
CA SER A 227 -8.44 -26.60 -16.57
C SER A 227 -7.49 -27.67 -16.04
N ARG A 228 -6.41 -28.01 -16.76
CA ARG A 228 -5.36 -28.89 -16.23
C ARG A 228 -4.68 -28.28 -14.99
N ARG A 229 -4.24 -27.02 -15.05
CA ARG A 229 -3.61 -26.34 -13.91
C ARG A 229 -4.53 -26.24 -12.70
N VAL A 230 -5.81 -25.98 -12.92
CA VAL A 230 -6.84 -25.94 -11.87
C VAL A 230 -6.96 -27.31 -11.20
N ARG A 231 -7.10 -28.39 -11.98
CA ARG A 231 -7.16 -29.77 -11.45
C ARG A 231 -5.93 -30.19 -10.67
N GLU A 232 -4.75 -29.80 -11.12
CA GLU A 232 -3.50 -30.22 -10.48
C GLU A 232 -3.13 -29.39 -9.24
N ARG A 233 -3.48 -28.09 -9.22
CA ARG A 233 -2.88 -27.14 -8.26
C ARG A 233 -3.88 -26.37 -7.41
N VAL A 234 -5.15 -26.29 -7.83
CA VAL A 234 -6.20 -25.50 -7.16
C VAL A 234 -7.25 -26.40 -6.51
N LEU A 235 -7.76 -27.41 -7.22
CA LEU A 235 -8.79 -28.32 -6.67
C LEU A 235 -8.32 -29.15 -5.47
N PRO A 236 -7.09 -29.72 -5.44
CA PRO A 236 -6.65 -30.52 -4.29
C PRO A 236 -6.70 -29.80 -2.93
N PRO A 237 -6.19 -28.55 -2.79
CA PRO A 237 -6.36 -27.82 -1.54
C PRO A 237 -7.83 -27.47 -1.25
N GLN A 238 -8.69 -27.25 -2.26
CA GLN A 238 -10.12 -27.03 -2.03
C GLN A 238 -10.79 -28.26 -1.40
N TRP A 239 -10.51 -29.47 -1.88
CA TRP A 239 -11.05 -30.69 -1.28
C TRP A 239 -10.56 -30.90 0.16
N THR A 240 -9.30 -30.53 0.45
CA THR A 240 -8.78 -30.53 1.82
C THR A 240 -9.55 -29.56 2.71
N ILE A 241 -9.82 -28.35 2.23
CA ILE A 241 -10.63 -27.36 2.94
C ILE A 241 -12.03 -27.91 3.19
N SER A 242 -12.72 -28.45 2.17
CA SER A 242 -14.08 -28.97 2.33
C SER A 242 -14.17 -30.05 3.42
N ARG A 243 -13.23 -31.01 3.45
CA ARG A 243 -13.17 -32.04 4.50
C ARG A 243 -12.90 -31.46 5.89
N GLU A 244 -12.00 -30.47 5.98
CA GLU A 244 -11.71 -29.81 7.25
C GLU A 244 -12.92 -29.02 7.77
N LEU A 245 -13.69 -28.39 6.88
CA LEU A 245 -14.93 -27.71 7.26
C LEU A 245 -16.01 -28.67 7.75
N ASP A 246 -16.12 -29.86 7.14
CA ASP A 246 -17.02 -30.91 7.65
C ASP A 246 -16.67 -31.30 9.10
N ALA A 247 -15.38 -31.53 9.37
CA ALA A 247 -14.90 -31.91 10.70
C ALA A 247 -15.11 -30.76 11.72
N LEU A 248 -14.74 -29.54 11.35
CA LEU A 248 -14.88 -28.37 12.23
C LEU A 248 -16.34 -28.04 12.57
N VAL A 249 -17.28 -28.24 11.65
CA VAL A 249 -18.71 -28.07 11.95
C VAL A 249 -19.15 -29.08 13.01
N ALA A 250 -18.77 -30.35 12.88
CA ALA A 250 -19.10 -31.37 13.86
C ALA A 250 -18.50 -31.07 15.25
N ASP A 251 -17.23 -30.66 15.30
CA ASP A 251 -16.56 -30.30 16.56
C ASP A 251 -17.20 -29.08 17.23
N LEU A 252 -17.65 -28.09 16.44
CA LEU A 252 -18.35 -26.91 16.96
C LEU A 252 -19.76 -27.27 17.45
N ASP A 253 -20.47 -28.16 16.78
CA ASP A 253 -21.77 -28.66 17.23
C ASP A 253 -21.67 -29.45 18.54
N GLU A 254 -20.56 -30.16 18.77
CA GLU A 254 -20.26 -30.76 20.08
C GLU A 254 -20.02 -29.68 21.14
N CYS A 255 -19.16 -28.70 20.84
CA CYS A 255 -18.87 -27.57 21.73
C CYS A 255 -20.11 -26.70 22.02
N ALA A 256 -21.10 -26.69 21.14
CA ALA A 256 -22.38 -26.02 21.34
C ALA A 256 -23.20 -26.59 22.51
N ASN A 257 -22.82 -27.76 23.04
CA ASN A 257 -23.40 -28.40 24.23
C ASN A 257 -22.57 -28.19 25.50
N ASN A 258 -21.55 -27.32 25.47
CA ASN A 258 -20.71 -27.04 26.64
C ASN A 258 -21.55 -26.51 27.84
N PRO A 259 -21.27 -26.93 29.08
CA PRO A 259 -22.00 -26.45 30.26
C PRO A 259 -21.80 -24.94 30.51
N ASP A 260 -20.70 -24.34 30.06
CA ASP A 260 -20.51 -22.90 30.04
C ASP A 260 -21.33 -22.28 28.91
N ALA A 261 -22.39 -21.55 29.28
CA ALA A 261 -23.36 -20.98 28.33
C ALA A 261 -22.73 -20.05 27.29
N ASP A 262 -21.64 -19.36 27.65
CA ASP A 262 -20.94 -18.44 26.78
C ASP A 262 -20.12 -19.17 25.73
N THR A 263 -19.32 -20.16 26.15
CA THR A 263 -18.58 -21.08 25.27
C THR A 263 -19.54 -21.76 24.30
N ALA A 264 -20.64 -22.31 24.83
CA ALA A 264 -21.68 -22.96 24.04
C ALA A 264 -22.31 -21.99 23.03
N GLY A 265 -22.55 -20.75 23.43
CA GLY A 265 -23.05 -19.71 22.55
C GLY A 265 -22.08 -19.35 21.43
N GLN A 266 -20.78 -19.21 21.75
CA GLN A 266 -19.74 -18.86 20.76
C GLN A 266 -19.59 -19.97 19.73
N ALA A 267 -19.59 -21.22 20.20
CA ALA A 267 -19.59 -22.40 19.35
C ALA A 267 -20.80 -22.42 18.40
N ARG A 268 -22.02 -22.17 18.88
CA ARG A 268 -23.23 -22.10 18.03
C ARG A 268 -23.13 -21.02 16.95
N GLN A 269 -22.66 -19.83 17.30
CA GLN A 269 -22.49 -18.74 16.33
C GLN A 269 -21.45 -19.09 15.26
N ALA A 270 -20.31 -19.65 15.68
CA ALA A 270 -19.28 -20.09 14.76
C ALA A 270 -19.76 -21.24 13.86
N ALA A 271 -20.49 -22.23 14.40
CA ALA A 271 -21.05 -23.36 13.64
C ALA A 271 -21.99 -22.88 12.53
N ALA A 272 -22.86 -21.91 12.81
CA ALA A 272 -23.75 -21.33 11.82
C ALA A 272 -22.98 -20.62 10.69
N ARG A 273 -21.95 -19.85 11.02
CA ARG A 273 -21.09 -19.17 10.03
C ARG A 273 -20.26 -20.17 9.23
N LEU A 274 -19.73 -21.19 9.88
CA LEU A 274 -18.90 -22.21 9.24
C LEU A 274 -19.73 -23.09 8.32
N SER A 275 -21.00 -23.36 8.65
CA SER A 275 -21.95 -24.02 7.75
C SER A 275 -22.20 -23.23 6.47
N ALA A 276 -22.29 -21.90 6.56
CA ALA A 276 -22.36 -21.05 5.37
C ALA A 276 -21.04 -21.07 4.56
N ALA A 277 -19.89 -21.04 5.23
CA ALA A 277 -18.58 -21.17 4.58
C ALA A 277 -18.42 -22.53 3.88
N ARG A 278 -18.92 -23.61 4.48
CA ARG A 278 -18.96 -24.97 3.91
C ARG A 278 -19.79 -25.00 2.62
N ALA A 279 -20.96 -24.37 2.61
CA ALA A 279 -21.79 -24.27 1.40
C ALA A 279 -21.06 -23.49 0.29
N GLU A 280 -20.39 -22.37 0.62
CA GLU A 280 -19.59 -21.63 -0.34
C GLU A 280 -18.37 -22.43 -0.83
N SER A 281 -17.75 -23.26 0.03
CA SER A 281 -16.67 -24.17 -0.36
C SER A 281 -17.13 -25.19 -1.41
N ALA A 282 -18.32 -25.78 -1.24
CA ALA A 282 -18.90 -26.66 -2.25
C ALA A 282 -19.17 -25.91 -3.58
N ALA A 283 -19.67 -24.67 -3.50
CA ALA A 283 -19.89 -23.84 -4.68
C ALA A 283 -18.59 -23.46 -5.40
N VAL A 284 -17.50 -23.21 -4.66
CA VAL A 284 -16.16 -22.98 -5.21
C VAL A 284 -15.66 -24.21 -5.97
N VAL A 285 -15.76 -25.40 -5.37
CA VAL A 285 -15.35 -26.65 -6.03
C VAL A 285 -16.13 -26.87 -7.33
N ALA A 286 -17.47 -26.74 -7.28
CA ALA A 286 -18.31 -26.90 -8.46
C ALA A 286 -17.99 -25.88 -9.56
N ALA A 287 -17.73 -24.62 -9.20
CA ALA A 287 -17.32 -23.59 -10.16
C ALA A 287 -15.97 -23.92 -10.82
N LEU A 288 -14.99 -24.38 -10.04
CA LEU A 288 -13.67 -24.75 -10.55
C LEU A 288 -13.70 -25.99 -11.46
N GLU A 289 -14.59 -26.96 -11.17
CA GLU A 289 -14.80 -28.15 -12.01
C GLU A 289 -15.51 -27.81 -13.33
N ALA A 290 -16.45 -26.86 -13.31
CA ALA A 290 -17.13 -26.37 -14.52
C ALA A 290 -16.20 -25.56 -15.45
N GLY A 291 -15.21 -24.88 -14.87
CA GLY A 291 -14.20 -24.10 -15.58
C GLY A 291 -13.90 -22.79 -14.87
N LEU A 292 -12.61 -22.47 -14.74
CA LEU A 292 -12.19 -21.25 -14.03
C LEU A 292 -12.61 -19.98 -14.78
N ASP A 293 -13.35 -19.13 -14.09
CA ASP A 293 -13.71 -17.79 -14.52
C ASP A 293 -13.54 -16.74 -13.41
N ALA A 294 -13.83 -15.49 -13.73
CA ALA A 294 -13.78 -14.38 -12.78
C ALA A 294 -14.73 -14.57 -11.59
N ALA A 295 -15.90 -15.18 -11.80
CA ALA A 295 -16.88 -15.42 -10.74
C ALA A 295 -16.36 -16.48 -9.74
N GLY A 296 -15.74 -17.55 -10.22
CA GLY A 296 -15.08 -18.57 -9.41
C GLY A 296 -13.98 -17.97 -8.53
N ILE A 297 -13.15 -17.07 -9.05
CA ILE A 297 -12.12 -16.37 -8.27
C ILE A 297 -12.73 -15.48 -7.18
N LYS A 298 -13.80 -14.75 -7.49
CA LYS A 298 -14.52 -13.92 -6.50
C LYS A 298 -15.12 -14.78 -5.39
N ARG A 299 -15.67 -15.95 -5.73
CA ARG A 299 -16.16 -16.94 -4.74
C ARG A 299 -15.04 -17.44 -3.83
N MET A 300 -13.84 -17.68 -4.38
CA MET A 300 -12.69 -18.06 -3.58
C MET A 300 -12.30 -16.98 -2.55
N ALA A 301 -12.36 -15.70 -2.94
CA ALA A 301 -12.14 -14.59 -2.02
C ALA A 301 -13.27 -14.48 -0.97
N ALA A 302 -14.53 -14.67 -1.37
CA ALA A 302 -15.67 -14.69 -0.47
C ALA A 302 -15.56 -15.82 0.57
N LEU A 303 -15.12 -17.01 0.16
CA LEU A 303 -14.85 -18.13 1.06
C LEU A 303 -13.75 -17.78 2.07
N GLN A 304 -12.67 -17.13 1.64
CA GLN A 304 -11.63 -16.67 2.57
C GLN A 304 -12.23 -15.76 3.66
N ILE A 305 -13.04 -14.76 3.28
CA ILE A 305 -13.70 -13.86 4.22
C ILE A 305 -14.69 -14.62 5.13
N ALA A 306 -15.41 -15.60 4.60
CA ALA A 306 -16.34 -16.42 5.39
C ALA A 306 -15.60 -17.23 6.48
N LEU A 307 -14.43 -17.80 6.15
CA LEU A 307 -13.58 -18.49 7.12
C LEU A 307 -13.04 -17.54 8.18
N GLU A 308 -12.62 -16.33 7.80
CA GLU A 308 -12.19 -15.31 8.76
C GLU A 308 -13.32 -15.00 9.75
N ARG A 309 -14.52 -14.67 9.27
CA ARG A 309 -15.68 -14.33 10.11
C ARG A 309 -16.18 -15.48 10.98
N ALA A 310 -15.97 -16.72 10.56
CA ALA A 310 -16.27 -17.91 11.35
C ALA A 310 -15.27 -18.11 12.50
N ALA A 311 -14.00 -17.71 12.32
CA ALA A 311 -12.97 -17.81 13.35
C ALA A 311 -13.10 -16.74 14.44
N GLU A 312 -13.45 -15.50 14.09
CA GLU A 312 -13.50 -14.36 15.02
C GLU A 312 -14.17 -14.63 16.38
N PRO A 313 -15.39 -15.20 16.46
CA PRO A 313 -16.07 -15.44 17.74
C PRO A 313 -15.37 -16.49 18.62
N LEU A 314 -14.45 -17.28 18.06
CA LEU A 314 -13.68 -18.31 18.77
C LEU A 314 -12.33 -17.79 19.28
N GLY A 315 -11.93 -16.56 18.91
CA GLY A 315 -10.68 -15.96 19.33
C GLY A 315 -10.68 -15.57 20.82
N ALA A 316 -9.51 -15.68 21.47
CA ALA A 316 -9.36 -15.30 22.87
C ALA A 316 -9.33 -13.77 23.11
N GLU A 317 -9.27 -12.99 22.04
CA GLU A 317 -9.35 -11.53 22.03
C GLU A 317 -9.95 -11.06 20.69
N PRO A 318 -10.43 -9.80 20.60
CA PRO A 318 -10.97 -9.27 19.36
C PRO A 318 -9.92 -9.30 18.23
N PRO A 319 -10.33 -9.45 16.96
CA PRO A 319 -9.43 -9.30 15.82
C PRO A 319 -8.64 -7.99 15.87
N PRO A 320 -7.37 -7.95 15.40
CA PRO A 320 -6.56 -6.74 15.39
C PRO A 320 -7.26 -5.57 14.69
N ARG A 321 -7.15 -4.37 15.27
CA ARG A 321 -7.85 -3.18 14.78
C ARG A 321 -7.23 -1.91 15.35
N ALA A 322 -7.36 -0.82 14.60
CA ALA A 322 -6.98 0.52 15.02
C ALA A 322 -8.23 1.37 15.31
N LEU A 323 -8.02 2.46 16.08
CA LEU A 323 -9.03 3.51 16.33
C LEU A 323 -10.37 2.97 16.84
N SER A 324 -10.29 2.02 17.77
CA SER A 324 -11.40 1.39 18.46
C SER A 324 -11.32 1.71 19.96
N PRO A 325 -11.98 2.79 20.43
CA PRO A 325 -11.92 3.18 21.84
C PRO A 325 -12.48 2.11 22.77
N LEU A 326 -12.08 2.19 24.04
CA LEU A 326 -12.52 1.32 25.13
C LEU A 326 -13.30 2.15 26.17
N ALA A 327 -14.39 1.60 26.69
CA ALA A 327 -15.20 2.26 27.72
C ALA A 327 -15.50 1.31 28.89
N PHE A 328 -15.08 1.65 30.11
CA PHE A 328 -15.39 0.90 31.31
C PHE A 328 -16.72 1.36 31.92
N ASP A 329 -17.70 0.45 32.02
CA ASP A 329 -18.95 0.72 32.71
C ASP A 329 -18.90 0.24 34.16
N ALA A 330 -19.06 1.18 35.11
CA ALA A 330 -18.91 0.91 36.53
C ALA A 330 -20.01 0.04 37.13
N LYS A 331 -21.22 0.02 36.55
CA LYS A 331 -22.33 -0.80 37.04
C LYS A 331 -22.15 -2.27 36.71
N THR A 332 -21.68 -2.57 35.50
CA THR A 332 -21.44 -3.94 35.05
C THR A 332 -20.02 -4.44 35.37
N GLY A 333 -19.07 -3.54 35.58
CA GLY A 333 -17.66 -3.88 35.79
C GLY A 333 -16.96 -4.35 34.50
N LEU A 334 -17.53 -4.09 33.34
CA LEU A 334 -17.03 -4.55 32.04
C LEU A 334 -16.45 -3.40 31.22
N VAL A 335 -15.43 -3.70 30.43
CA VAL A 335 -14.89 -2.79 29.40
C VAL A 335 -15.53 -3.14 28.05
N VAL A 336 -16.20 -2.19 27.43
CA VAL A 336 -16.83 -2.32 26.11
C VAL A 336 -15.86 -1.84 25.02
N LEU A 337 -15.81 -2.60 23.93
CA LEU A 337 -15.17 -2.25 22.66
C LEU A 337 -16.20 -2.37 21.54
N PHE A 338 -16.20 -1.42 20.61
CA PHE A 338 -17.05 -1.47 19.42
C PHE A 338 -16.25 -1.09 18.17
N GLY A 339 -16.50 -1.79 17.07
CA GLY A 339 -16.03 -1.42 15.75
C GLY A 339 -14.50 -1.31 15.63
N GLY A 340 -14.02 -0.39 14.78
CA GLY A 340 -12.59 -0.19 14.51
C GLY A 340 -12.20 -0.41 13.05
N ASP A 341 -10.93 -0.12 12.75
CA ASP A 341 -10.34 -0.20 11.42
C ASP A 341 -9.29 -1.32 11.35
N HIS A 342 -9.57 -2.40 10.59
CA HIS A 342 -8.60 -3.47 10.29
C HIS A 342 -7.67 -3.10 9.10
N LEU A 343 -7.83 -1.90 8.53
CA LEU A 343 -7.07 -1.28 7.44
C LEU A 343 -7.49 -1.74 6.04
N ASP A 344 -7.99 -2.96 5.89
CA ASP A 344 -8.68 -3.48 4.69
C ASP A 344 -10.22 -3.42 4.82
N TYR A 345 -10.75 -3.51 6.05
CA TYR A 345 -12.16 -3.33 6.36
C TYR A 345 -12.42 -2.58 7.67
N LEU A 346 -13.60 -1.95 7.75
CA LEU A 346 -14.20 -1.48 9.00
C LEU A 346 -15.15 -2.55 9.53
N THR A 347 -15.28 -2.68 10.85
CA THR A 347 -16.19 -3.63 11.51
C THR A 347 -17.17 -2.92 12.45
N ASN A 348 -18.26 -3.60 12.84
CA ASN A 348 -19.21 -3.18 13.88
C ASN A 348 -19.50 -4.29 14.91
N ASP A 349 -18.57 -5.24 15.08
CA ASP A 349 -18.62 -6.19 16.19
C ASP A 349 -18.52 -5.47 17.54
N THR A 350 -19.19 -6.03 18.55
CA THR A 350 -19.17 -5.54 19.93
C THR A 350 -18.50 -6.57 20.81
N TRP A 351 -17.52 -6.16 21.60
CA TRP A 351 -16.80 -7.02 22.53
C TRP A 351 -16.85 -6.46 23.94
N VAL A 352 -16.85 -7.35 24.92
CA VAL A 352 -16.67 -6.99 26.33
C VAL A 352 -15.47 -7.71 26.91
N PHE A 353 -14.67 -6.99 27.68
CA PHE A 353 -13.62 -7.55 28.51
C PHE A 353 -14.05 -7.51 29.97
N ASP A 354 -13.96 -8.66 30.64
CA ASP A 354 -14.13 -8.78 32.08
C ASP A 354 -12.73 -8.67 32.73
N PRO A 355 -12.40 -7.55 33.40
CA PRO A 355 -11.09 -7.35 33.99
C PRO A 355 -10.80 -8.29 35.18
N ALA A 356 -11.85 -8.73 35.88
CA ALA A 356 -11.72 -9.64 37.01
C ALA A 356 -11.37 -11.06 36.54
N LYS A 357 -12.02 -11.53 35.47
CA LYS A 357 -11.76 -12.85 34.88
C LYS A 357 -10.61 -12.86 33.88
N ARG A 358 -10.23 -11.68 33.37
CA ARG A 358 -9.31 -11.50 32.24
C ARG A 358 -9.77 -12.31 31.03
N THR A 359 -11.00 -12.07 30.59
CA THR A 359 -11.58 -12.76 29.44
C THR A 359 -12.30 -11.77 28.53
N TRP A 360 -12.03 -11.86 27.23
CA TRP A 360 -12.84 -11.22 26.20
C TRP A 360 -14.04 -12.10 25.82
N ARG A 361 -15.15 -11.46 25.47
CA ARG A 361 -16.36 -12.11 24.93
C ARG A 361 -16.93 -11.25 23.81
N GLN A 362 -17.18 -11.85 22.65
CA GLN A 362 -17.94 -11.19 21.59
C GLN A 362 -19.42 -11.20 21.96
N ARG A 363 -20.05 -10.03 21.88
CA ARG A 363 -21.48 -9.82 22.12
C ARG A 363 -22.27 -10.05 20.84
N ARG A 364 -23.57 -10.33 20.95
CA ARG A 364 -24.42 -10.75 19.83
C ARG A 364 -25.70 -9.93 19.77
N PRO A 365 -25.60 -8.60 19.62
CA PRO A 365 -26.78 -7.77 19.54
C PRO A 365 -27.54 -8.11 18.26
N ALA A 366 -28.88 -8.05 18.29
CA ALA A 366 -29.70 -8.33 17.11
C ALA A 366 -29.51 -7.29 15.98
N ALA A 367 -29.07 -6.09 16.33
CA ALA A 367 -28.78 -4.97 15.45
C ALA A 367 -27.65 -4.12 16.04
N ALA A 368 -26.85 -3.48 15.19
CA ALA A 368 -25.71 -2.68 15.62
C ALA A 368 -25.59 -1.39 14.80
N PRO A 369 -24.89 -0.35 15.31
CA PRO A 369 -24.49 0.78 14.49
C PRO A 369 -23.68 0.32 13.27
N PRO A 370 -23.71 1.06 12.14
CA PRO A 370 -22.90 0.73 10.96
C PRO A 370 -21.38 0.64 11.25
N PRO A 371 -20.63 -0.20 10.50
CA PRO A 371 -19.17 -0.32 10.64
C PRO A 371 -18.43 0.99 10.55
N ARG A 372 -17.58 1.27 11.54
CA ARG A 372 -16.92 2.57 11.71
C ARG A 372 -15.66 2.50 12.56
N ALA A 373 -14.83 3.51 12.43
CA ALA A 373 -13.65 3.71 13.29
C ALA A 373 -13.51 5.17 13.71
N ASN A 374 -12.65 5.42 14.69
CA ASN A 374 -12.39 6.74 15.27
C ASN A 374 -13.65 7.48 15.75
N HIS A 375 -14.64 6.72 16.22
CA HIS A 375 -15.80 7.24 16.94
C HIS A 375 -15.40 7.57 18.39
N ALA A 376 -16.27 8.24 19.13
CA ALA A 376 -16.16 8.32 20.58
C ALA A 376 -17.02 7.22 21.22
N LEU A 377 -16.53 6.65 22.31
CA LEU A 377 -17.22 5.65 23.12
C LEU A 377 -17.08 6.06 24.59
N ALA A 378 -18.20 6.25 25.30
CA ALA A 378 -18.21 6.72 26.68
C ALA A 378 -19.21 5.92 27.51
N ALA A 379 -18.78 5.37 28.64
CA ALA A 379 -19.68 4.73 29.58
C ALA A 379 -20.48 5.78 30.35
N ASN A 380 -21.77 5.51 30.55
CA ASN A 380 -22.67 6.37 31.30
C ASN A 380 -22.67 6.03 32.80
N GLY A 381 -22.10 4.87 33.19
CA GLY A 381 -21.99 4.42 34.58
C GLY A 381 -23.26 3.77 35.13
N ASP A 382 -24.30 3.64 34.31
CA ASP A 382 -25.61 3.11 34.64
C ASP A 382 -25.91 1.75 33.98
N GLY A 383 -24.89 1.11 33.40
CA GLY A 383 -25.02 -0.12 32.62
C GLY A 383 -25.04 0.11 31.10
N THR A 384 -24.89 1.36 30.66
CA THR A 384 -24.96 1.72 29.24
C THR A 384 -23.72 2.47 28.74
N VAL A 385 -23.49 2.40 27.44
CA VAL A 385 -22.38 3.08 26.75
C VAL A 385 -22.91 3.87 25.56
N THR A 386 -22.49 5.13 25.45
CA THR A 386 -22.84 6.03 24.34
C THR A 386 -21.73 6.02 23.27
N LEU A 387 -22.13 5.82 22.01
CA LEU A 387 -21.29 5.95 20.83
C LEU A 387 -21.70 7.18 20.02
N THR A 388 -20.73 7.96 19.54
CA THR A 388 -20.99 9.10 18.63
C THR A 388 -19.94 9.23 17.54
N GLY A 389 -20.40 9.58 16.33
CA GLY A 389 -19.56 9.91 15.19
C GLY A 389 -18.76 8.71 14.66
N GLY A 390 -17.57 9.00 14.15
CA GLY A 390 -16.69 8.03 13.48
C GLY A 390 -16.82 8.11 11.96
N TYR A 391 -15.88 7.50 11.26
CA TYR A 391 -15.87 7.51 9.80
C TYR A 391 -16.21 6.15 9.21
N THR A 392 -16.65 6.20 7.95
CA THR A 392 -16.62 5.06 7.02
C THR A 392 -15.66 5.33 5.87
N TYR A 393 -15.33 4.30 5.08
CA TYR A 393 -14.46 4.43 3.93
C TYR A 393 -15.14 5.18 2.78
N THR A 394 -14.31 5.86 2.00
CA THR A 394 -14.58 6.16 0.60
C THR A 394 -13.80 5.20 -0.28
N SER A 395 -13.88 5.34 -1.61
CA SER A 395 -13.02 4.64 -2.54
C SER A 395 -12.47 5.60 -3.61
N SER A 396 -12.11 6.81 -3.17
CA SER A 396 -11.53 7.82 -4.05
C SER A 396 -10.15 7.38 -4.51
N THR A 397 -9.92 7.49 -5.82
CA THR A 397 -8.62 7.30 -6.46
C THR A 397 -7.98 8.61 -6.89
N ASP A 398 -8.61 9.74 -6.55
CA ASP A 398 -8.11 11.05 -6.90
C ASP A 398 -6.81 11.32 -6.14
N TYR A 399 -5.89 12.06 -6.77
CA TYR A 399 -4.68 12.49 -6.09
C TYR A 399 -5.02 13.37 -4.90
N CYS A 400 -4.51 13.02 -3.71
CA CYS A 400 -4.90 13.63 -2.43
C CYS A 400 -6.41 13.52 -2.10
N GLY A 401 -7.10 12.55 -2.69
CA GLY A 401 -8.52 12.28 -2.45
C GLY A 401 -8.79 11.80 -1.03
N GLY A 402 -9.88 12.28 -0.42
CA GLY A 402 -10.27 11.89 0.93
C GLY A 402 -10.65 10.42 0.99
N GLN A 403 -9.96 9.63 1.81
CA GLN A 403 -10.17 8.18 1.98
C GLN A 403 -11.30 7.83 2.96
N TYR A 404 -11.84 8.83 3.66
CA TYR A 404 -12.81 8.66 4.74
C TYR A 404 -13.92 9.70 4.64
N ARG A 405 -15.11 9.33 5.13
CA ARG A 405 -16.27 10.24 5.28
C ARG A 405 -16.94 10.01 6.63
N ASP A 406 -17.51 11.06 7.18
CA ASP A 406 -18.17 11.02 8.49
C ASP A 406 -19.49 10.24 8.44
N LEU A 407 -19.79 9.52 9.51
CA LEU A 407 -21.09 8.88 9.76
C LEU A 407 -21.91 9.79 10.67
N GLY A 408 -22.68 10.67 10.05
CA GLY A 408 -23.59 11.61 10.74
C GLY A 408 -24.94 10.98 11.08
N ASP A 409 -24.95 9.84 11.77
CA ASP A 409 -26.16 9.06 12.08
C ASP A 409 -26.66 9.19 13.53
N GLY A 410 -26.15 10.18 14.27
CA GLY A 410 -26.55 10.48 15.64
C GLY A 410 -25.90 9.58 16.69
N PRO A 411 -26.23 9.79 17.98
CA PRO A 411 -25.73 8.93 19.05
C PRO A 411 -26.41 7.56 19.03
N TRP A 412 -25.66 6.55 19.44
CA TRP A 412 -26.14 5.21 19.72
C TRP A 412 -25.86 4.88 21.19
N THR A 413 -26.77 4.14 21.84
CA THR A 413 -26.64 3.66 23.20
C THR A 413 -26.64 2.15 23.22
N TYR A 414 -25.61 1.55 23.80
CA TYR A 414 -25.51 0.12 24.06
C TYR A 414 -25.88 -0.17 25.51
N ASP A 415 -26.86 -1.04 25.73
CA ASP A 415 -27.14 -1.64 27.03
C ASP A 415 -26.29 -2.90 27.19
N VAL A 416 -25.36 -2.87 28.16
CA VAL A 416 -24.37 -3.93 28.38
C VAL A 416 -25.03 -5.21 28.90
N ALA A 417 -26.10 -5.11 29.68
CA ALA A 417 -26.80 -6.27 30.23
C ALA A 417 -27.74 -6.88 29.18
N ALA A 418 -28.48 -6.03 28.45
CA ALA A 418 -29.45 -6.48 27.45
C ALA A 418 -28.84 -6.94 26.12
N ASP A 419 -27.55 -6.67 25.88
CA ASP A 419 -26.89 -6.91 24.58
C ASP A 419 -27.63 -6.22 23.42
N ALA A 420 -27.94 -4.93 23.61
CA ALA A 420 -28.82 -4.23 22.68
C ALA A 420 -28.30 -2.82 22.38
N TRP A 421 -28.18 -2.53 21.09
CA TRP A 421 -27.96 -1.16 20.61
C TRP A 421 -29.30 -0.49 20.29
N THR A 422 -29.42 0.77 20.71
CA THR A 422 -30.54 1.65 20.36
C THR A 422 -29.99 2.96 19.81
N GLY A 423 -30.60 3.52 18.77
CA GLY A 423 -30.11 4.75 18.14
C GLY A 423 -31.07 5.24 17.07
N ALA A 424 -30.90 6.50 16.67
CA ALA A 424 -31.73 7.13 15.63
C ALA A 424 -31.27 6.79 14.20
N GLY A 425 -30.04 6.28 14.05
CA GLY A 425 -29.47 5.91 12.75
C GLY A 425 -30.04 4.61 12.18
N ALA A 426 -29.79 4.37 10.90
CA ALA A 426 -30.13 3.10 10.27
C ALA A 426 -29.22 1.99 10.80
N ALA A 427 -29.81 1.02 11.50
CA ALA A 427 -29.06 -0.11 12.03
C ALA A 427 -28.52 -1.01 10.91
N ALA A 428 -27.34 -1.57 11.14
CA ALA A 428 -26.74 -2.61 10.30
C ALA A 428 -26.87 -3.98 10.98
N ALA A 429 -26.68 -5.04 10.19
CA ALA A 429 -26.45 -6.37 10.76
C ALA A 429 -25.21 -6.32 11.69
N PRO A 430 -25.24 -7.04 12.83
CA PRO A 430 -24.07 -7.18 13.70
C PRO A 430 -22.92 -7.90 12.97
N ASP A 431 -21.68 -7.62 13.38
CA ASP A 431 -20.46 -8.24 12.83
C ASP A 431 -20.35 -8.13 11.29
N ALA A 432 -20.88 -7.03 10.75
CA ALA A 432 -20.74 -6.61 9.37
C ALA A 432 -19.38 -5.95 9.15
N ARG A 433 -18.90 -6.07 7.91
CA ARG A 433 -17.67 -5.43 7.45
C ARG A 433 -17.96 -4.48 6.29
N THR A 434 -17.27 -3.34 6.27
CA THR A 434 -17.26 -2.41 5.13
C THR A 434 -15.88 -2.41 4.50
N TYR A 435 -15.80 -2.80 3.24
CA TYR A 435 -14.57 -2.82 2.45
C TYR A 435 -14.50 -1.62 1.51
N ARG A 436 -13.29 -1.30 1.03
CA ARG A 436 -13.12 -0.42 -0.14
C ARG A 436 -13.60 -1.13 -1.40
N THR A 437 -13.98 -0.34 -2.40
CA THR A 437 -14.60 -0.84 -3.64
C THR A 437 -13.91 -0.25 -4.88
N GLY A 438 -14.33 -0.67 -6.06
CA GLY A 438 -13.81 -0.18 -7.33
C GLY A 438 -12.31 -0.44 -7.47
N ARG A 439 -11.56 0.54 -7.96
CA ARG A 439 -10.12 0.46 -8.27
C ARG A 439 -9.20 0.08 -7.09
N LEU A 440 -9.72 0.12 -5.87
CA LEU A 440 -9.02 -0.26 -4.63
C LEU A 440 -9.32 -1.70 -4.20
N HIS A 441 -10.11 -2.44 -4.97
CA HIS A 441 -10.54 -3.81 -4.70
C HIS A 441 -10.15 -4.76 -5.85
N PRO A 442 -9.72 -6.01 -5.57
CA PRO A 442 -9.32 -6.99 -6.60
C PRO A 442 -10.34 -7.17 -7.73
N ASP A 443 -11.62 -7.17 -7.38
CA ASP A 443 -12.74 -7.35 -8.32
C ASP A 443 -12.70 -6.41 -9.52
N HIS A 444 -12.19 -5.18 -9.37
CA HIS A 444 -12.08 -4.24 -10.49
C HIS A 444 -11.23 -4.80 -11.63
N CYS A 445 -10.18 -5.55 -11.32
CA CYS A 445 -9.35 -6.22 -12.32
C CYS A 445 -10.04 -7.44 -12.94
N LEU A 446 -10.89 -8.13 -12.16
CA LEU A 446 -11.63 -9.32 -12.58
C LEU A 446 -12.87 -8.99 -13.42
N ASP A 447 -13.40 -7.77 -13.31
CA ASP A 447 -14.52 -7.28 -14.12
C ASP A 447 -14.12 -6.96 -15.57
N ALA A 448 -12.82 -6.99 -15.88
CA ALA A 448 -12.33 -6.87 -17.25
C ALA A 448 -12.67 -8.11 -18.10
N PRO A 449 -12.76 -7.97 -19.44
CA PRO A 449 -12.88 -9.12 -20.33
C PRO A 449 -11.74 -10.13 -20.12
N PRO A 450 -12.00 -11.44 -20.33
CA PRO A 450 -11.02 -12.50 -20.13
C PRO A 450 -9.67 -12.19 -20.81
N PRO A 451 -8.54 -12.51 -20.16
CA PRO A 451 -7.22 -12.32 -20.74
C PRO A 451 -7.01 -13.19 -21.98
N SER A 452 -6.30 -12.66 -22.98
CA SER A 452 -5.91 -13.41 -24.18
C SER A 452 -4.44 -13.20 -24.47
N ALA A 453 -3.65 -14.26 -24.30
CA ALA A 453 -2.22 -14.24 -24.60
C ALA A 453 -1.96 -14.06 -26.10
N ALA A 454 -2.75 -14.73 -26.95
CA ALA A 454 -2.60 -14.67 -28.40
C ALA A 454 -2.85 -13.26 -28.96
N ALA A 455 -3.92 -12.60 -28.50
CA ALA A 455 -4.27 -11.25 -28.98
C ALA A 455 -3.18 -10.23 -28.62
N PHE A 456 -2.62 -10.30 -27.40
CA PHE A 456 -1.58 -9.35 -27.01
C PHE A 456 -0.22 -9.66 -27.65
N ALA A 457 0.12 -10.94 -27.86
CA ALA A 457 1.32 -11.31 -28.62
C ALA A 457 1.29 -10.73 -30.05
N ALA A 458 0.15 -10.83 -30.75
CA ALA A 458 -0.01 -10.22 -32.08
C ALA A 458 0.18 -8.70 -32.06
N TRP A 459 -0.31 -8.02 -31.02
CA TRP A 459 -0.09 -6.58 -30.85
C TRP A 459 1.39 -6.22 -30.61
N LEU A 460 2.12 -7.03 -29.82
CA LEU A 460 3.55 -6.82 -29.57
C LEU A 460 4.40 -6.99 -30.83
N GLU A 461 4.06 -7.94 -31.70
CA GLU A 461 4.74 -8.13 -32.98
C GLU A 461 4.51 -6.96 -33.94
N ALA A 462 3.33 -6.35 -33.90
CA ALA A 462 2.99 -5.20 -34.75
C ALA A 462 3.61 -3.86 -34.28
N LEU A 463 4.40 -3.85 -33.21
CA LEU A 463 5.00 -2.63 -32.67
C LEU A 463 5.95 -1.97 -33.70
N PRO A 464 5.75 -0.68 -34.03
CA PRO A 464 6.69 0.05 -34.87
C PRO A 464 8.05 0.22 -34.16
N PRO A 465 9.18 0.15 -34.90
CA PRO A 465 10.48 0.41 -34.32
C PRO A 465 10.59 1.86 -33.83
N ASN A 466 11.36 2.08 -32.77
CA ASN A 466 11.71 3.40 -32.23
C ASN A 466 10.51 4.31 -31.92
N THR A 467 9.37 3.71 -31.56
CA THR A 467 8.13 4.44 -31.27
C THR A 467 7.51 3.89 -30.00
N TRP A 468 7.39 4.73 -28.97
CA TRP A 468 6.65 4.40 -27.76
C TRP A 468 5.17 4.23 -28.09
N THR A 469 4.62 3.06 -27.78
CA THR A 469 3.22 2.73 -28.02
C THR A 469 2.54 2.34 -26.71
N GLN A 470 1.39 2.93 -26.42
CA GLN A 470 0.64 2.63 -25.19
C GLN A 470 -0.19 1.35 -25.33
N ALA A 471 -0.01 0.38 -24.42
CA ALA A 471 -0.70 -0.92 -24.44
C ALA A 471 -2.19 -0.86 -24.01
N ARG A 472 -2.59 0.19 -23.26
CA ARG A 472 -3.98 0.45 -22.82
C ARG A 472 -4.69 -0.78 -22.21
N PRO A 473 -4.18 -1.35 -21.10
CA PRO A 473 -4.83 -2.48 -20.43
C PRO A 473 -6.27 -2.15 -20.01
N PRO A 474 -7.21 -3.11 -20.10
CA PRO A 474 -8.52 -2.97 -19.47
C PRO A 474 -8.37 -2.91 -17.95
N ALA A 475 -9.39 -2.35 -17.28
CA ALA A 475 -9.43 -2.20 -15.82
C ALA A 475 -8.16 -1.58 -15.20
N ARG A 476 -7.57 -0.58 -15.87
CA ARG A 476 -6.42 0.16 -15.33
C ARG A 476 -6.71 0.68 -13.91
N PRO A 477 -5.81 0.47 -12.92
CA PRO A 477 -5.99 0.96 -11.55
C PRO A 477 -6.12 2.49 -11.49
N ALA A 478 -5.26 3.23 -12.21
CA ALA A 478 -5.23 4.71 -12.23
C ALA A 478 -5.20 5.39 -10.86
N LEU A 479 -4.59 4.72 -9.87
CA LEU A 479 -4.15 5.33 -8.63
C LEU A 479 -2.87 6.10 -8.95
N ASN A 480 -2.76 7.36 -8.51
CA ASN A 480 -1.52 8.12 -8.68
C ASN A 480 -0.40 7.43 -7.90
N ARG A 481 0.71 7.15 -8.58
CA ARG A 481 1.85 6.39 -8.06
C ARG A 481 3.15 7.17 -8.22
N ASP A 482 3.07 8.49 -8.11
CA ASP A 482 4.22 9.38 -8.16
C ASP A 482 5.27 8.97 -7.12
N TRP A 483 6.53 9.26 -7.44
CA TRP A 483 7.70 8.92 -6.63
C TRP A 483 7.93 7.43 -6.38
N GLY A 484 7.49 6.60 -7.32
CA GLY A 484 7.75 5.16 -7.34
C GLY A 484 8.36 4.70 -8.66
N SER A 485 8.81 3.45 -8.67
CA SER A 485 9.31 2.75 -9.87
C SER A 485 8.52 1.45 -10.08
N ALA A 486 8.92 0.61 -11.02
CA ALA A 486 8.46 -0.76 -11.16
C ALA A 486 9.64 -1.68 -11.50
N VAL A 487 9.49 -2.98 -11.30
CA VAL A 487 10.55 -3.98 -11.51
C VAL A 487 10.02 -5.17 -12.31
N LEU A 488 10.92 -5.87 -13.01
CA LEU A 488 10.59 -7.09 -13.75
C LEU A 488 10.67 -8.30 -12.83
N ASP A 489 9.65 -9.16 -12.89
CA ASP A 489 9.76 -10.58 -12.53
C ASP A 489 9.77 -11.40 -13.84
N PRO A 490 10.95 -11.78 -14.35
CA PRO A 490 11.07 -12.47 -15.62
C PRO A 490 10.57 -13.92 -15.56
N ASP A 491 10.57 -14.54 -14.37
CA ASP A 491 10.16 -15.93 -14.20
C ASP A 491 8.65 -16.10 -14.33
N ARG A 492 7.89 -15.06 -13.97
CA ARG A 492 6.41 -15.05 -14.02
C ARG A 492 5.84 -14.18 -15.13
N ASP A 493 6.68 -13.55 -15.95
CA ASP A 493 6.26 -12.56 -16.96
C ASP A 493 5.43 -11.41 -16.35
N LEU A 494 5.89 -10.87 -15.21
CA LEU A 494 5.21 -9.77 -14.51
C LEU A 494 6.07 -8.50 -14.49
N ILE A 495 5.41 -7.36 -14.56
CA ILE A 495 5.92 -6.13 -13.95
C ILE A 495 5.29 -6.03 -12.57
N LEU A 496 6.12 -5.96 -11.53
CA LEU A 496 5.70 -5.71 -10.16
C LEU A 496 5.83 -4.22 -9.87
N ARG A 497 4.72 -3.62 -9.47
CA ARG A 497 4.63 -2.20 -9.18
C ARG A 497 4.14 -1.99 -7.77
N TRP A 498 5.10 -1.87 -6.87
CA TRP A 498 4.89 -1.38 -5.52
C TRP A 498 5.27 0.11 -5.45
N SER A 499 4.84 0.87 -6.46
CA SER A 499 5.11 2.30 -6.55
C SER A 499 4.32 3.07 -5.50
N GLY A 500 4.90 4.20 -5.09
CA GLY A 500 4.29 5.22 -4.27
C GLY A 500 5.36 5.98 -3.49
N GLY A 501 5.20 7.30 -3.40
CA GLY A 501 5.75 8.11 -2.32
C GLY A 501 4.70 8.36 -1.26
N HIS A 502 5.14 8.67 -0.04
CA HIS A 502 4.26 9.05 1.08
C HIS A 502 3.29 10.21 0.71
N SER A 503 3.64 11.02 -0.29
CA SER A 503 2.84 12.13 -0.82
C SER A 503 1.85 11.76 -1.93
N ALA A 504 1.87 10.52 -2.44
CA ALA A 504 1.01 10.06 -3.55
C ALA A 504 0.22 8.79 -3.23
N HIS A 505 0.91 7.69 -2.94
CA HIS A 505 0.29 6.41 -2.63
C HIS A 505 1.06 5.73 -1.52
N GLY A 506 0.39 5.59 -0.38
CA GLY A 506 0.96 5.02 0.83
C GLY A 506 0.62 3.56 1.08
N GLY A 507 -0.08 2.91 0.14
CA GLY A 507 -0.70 1.62 0.38
C GLY A 507 0.26 0.44 0.34
N THR A 508 -0.17 -0.68 0.92
CA THR A 508 0.60 -1.93 1.02
C THR A 508 0.62 -2.75 -0.28
N ASP A 509 -0.19 -2.35 -1.26
CA ASP A 509 -0.52 -3.14 -2.43
C ASP A 509 0.54 -3.09 -3.54
N VAL A 510 0.99 -4.28 -3.95
CA VAL A 510 1.87 -4.51 -5.10
C VAL A 510 1.01 -4.87 -6.31
N LEU A 511 0.95 -3.98 -7.29
CA LEU A 511 0.22 -4.26 -8.53
C LEU A 511 1.04 -5.20 -9.42
N HIS A 512 0.37 -6.20 -9.97
CA HIS A 512 0.92 -7.09 -10.99
C HIS A 512 0.45 -6.65 -12.36
N TYR A 513 1.38 -6.38 -13.29
CA TYR A 513 1.03 -6.27 -14.70
C TYR A 513 1.55 -7.48 -15.46
N HIS A 514 0.62 -8.21 -16.05
CA HIS A 514 0.87 -9.44 -16.79
C HIS A 514 1.34 -9.11 -18.21
N LEU A 515 2.63 -9.30 -18.48
CA LEU A 515 3.30 -8.98 -19.75
C LEU A 515 2.75 -9.79 -20.93
N ARG A 516 2.14 -10.95 -20.66
CA ARG A 516 1.61 -11.83 -21.69
C ARG A 516 0.19 -11.48 -22.13
N THR A 517 -0.59 -10.81 -21.30
CA THR A 517 -2.04 -10.65 -21.51
C THR A 517 -2.52 -9.21 -21.42
N ASN A 518 -1.64 -8.25 -21.15
CA ASN A 518 -1.99 -6.83 -20.97
C ASN A 518 -3.09 -6.68 -19.92
N ARG A 519 -2.83 -7.19 -18.71
CA ARG A 519 -3.77 -7.12 -17.58
C ARG A 519 -3.06 -6.60 -16.34
N TRP A 520 -3.75 -5.72 -15.64
CA TRP A 520 -3.44 -5.43 -14.25
C TRP A 520 -4.16 -6.43 -13.35
N GLU A 521 -3.51 -6.78 -12.26
CA GLU A 521 -4.05 -7.53 -11.14
C GLU A 521 -3.71 -6.80 -9.84
N LEU A 522 -4.71 -6.72 -8.97
CA LEU A 522 -4.58 -6.36 -7.57
C LEU A 522 -4.97 -7.60 -6.75
N ALA A 523 -4.04 -8.13 -5.95
CA ALA A 523 -4.23 -9.42 -5.27
C ALA A 523 -5.10 -9.33 -4.01
N PHE A 524 -5.14 -8.17 -3.36
CA PHE A 524 -5.90 -7.91 -2.13
C PHE A 524 -6.36 -6.44 -2.08
N PRO A 525 -7.40 -6.10 -1.29
CA PRO A 525 -7.86 -4.72 -1.13
C PRO A 525 -6.74 -3.79 -0.66
N ALA A 526 -6.66 -2.59 -1.22
CA ALA A 526 -5.65 -1.61 -0.82
C ALA A 526 -5.87 -1.15 0.64
N GLU A 527 -4.80 -1.19 1.43
CA GLU A 527 -4.77 -0.75 2.82
C GLU A 527 -3.90 0.49 2.93
N PHE A 528 -4.31 1.47 3.73
CA PHE A 528 -3.59 2.74 3.88
C PHE A 528 -3.18 3.01 5.33
N PRO A 529 -2.03 3.67 5.55
CA PRO A 529 -1.65 4.12 6.88
C PRO A 529 -2.55 5.27 7.31
N LEU A 530 -3.15 5.14 8.49
CA LEU A 530 -4.19 6.02 8.99
C LEU A 530 -3.63 7.42 9.29
N GLY A 531 -4.19 8.45 8.65
CA GLY A 531 -3.86 9.85 8.91
C GLY A 531 -2.47 10.31 8.42
N GLN A 532 -1.66 9.39 7.89
CA GLN A 532 -0.33 9.68 7.34
C GLN A 532 -0.33 9.84 5.81
N LEU A 533 -1.37 9.35 5.12
CA LEU A 533 -1.48 9.46 3.67
C LEU A 533 -1.42 10.94 3.21
N TYR A 534 -0.62 11.21 2.17
CA TYR A 534 -0.35 12.52 1.60
C TYR A 534 0.43 13.50 2.49
N ALA A 535 0.96 13.06 3.62
CA ALA A 535 1.87 13.89 4.41
C ALA A 535 3.27 13.87 3.77
N ASN A 536 4.01 14.97 3.86
CA ASN A 536 5.46 15.02 3.52
C ASN A 536 6.34 14.46 4.65
N THR A 537 5.76 13.67 5.57
CA THR A 537 6.38 13.18 6.79
C THR A 537 6.57 11.66 6.74
N GLU A 538 7.26 11.14 7.75
CA GLU A 538 7.48 9.72 7.95
C GLU A 538 6.19 8.90 8.01
N TYR A 539 6.28 7.65 7.58
CA TYR A 539 5.27 6.62 7.76
C TYR A 539 5.69 5.62 8.83
N PRO A 540 4.73 4.89 9.44
CA PRO A 540 5.04 3.90 10.45
C PRO A 540 5.98 2.82 9.90
N ASP A 541 6.89 2.35 10.74
CA ASP A 541 7.69 1.16 10.45
C ASP A 541 6.89 -0.11 10.81
N GLY A 542 7.39 -1.27 10.37
CA GLY A 542 6.81 -2.58 10.69
C GLY A 542 5.67 -3.00 9.78
N PHE A 543 4.77 -3.82 10.34
CA PHE A 543 3.67 -4.47 9.64
C PHE A 543 2.32 -3.90 10.04
N ASN A 544 1.36 -3.96 9.11
CA ASN A 544 -0.06 -3.91 9.44
C ASN A 544 -0.59 -5.27 9.92
N PHE A 545 -1.88 -5.36 10.24
CA PHE A 545 -2.54 -6.56 10.77
C PHE A 545 -2.53 -7.76 9.82
N ASN A 546 -2.28 -7.54 8.53
CA ASN A 546 -2.11 -8.58 7.53
C ASN A 546 -0.63 -8.92 7.26
N ARG A 547 0.29 -8.46 8.11
CA ARG A 547 1.76 -8.61 7.97
C ARG A 547 2.31 -7.99 6.69
N ARG A 548 1.73 -6.86 6.27
CA ARG A 548 2.16 -6.12 5.08
C ARG A 548 2.83 -4.82 5.50
N PRO A 549 4.01 -4.49 4.95
CA PRO A 549 4.75 -3.31 5.32
C PRO A 549 4.14 -2.06 4.70
N TRP A 550 4.29 -0.95 5.39
CA TRP A 550 3.94 0.36 4.85
C TRP A 550 5.01 0.87 3.87
N VAL A 551 4.57 1.71 2.94
CA VAL A 551 5.47 2.50 2.10
C VAL A 551 6.13 3.56 2.97
N THR A 552 7.36 3.33 3.44
CA THR A 552 8.02 4.22 4.41
C THR A 552 8.51 5.56 3.82
N GLY A 553 8.42 5.72 2.49
CA GLY A 553 8.75 6.95 1.79
C GLY A 553 8.63 6.81 0.28
N HIS A 554 9.36 7.60 -0.50
CA HIS A 554 9.50 7.35 -1.94
C HIS A 554 10.19 5.99 -2.16
N THR A 555 9.66 5.16 -3.05
CA THR A 555 10.06 3.74 -3.21
C THR A 555 10.94 3.47 -4.42
N TYR A 556 11.43 4.51 -5.11
CA TYR A 556 12.19 4.29 -6.32
C TYR A 556 13.42 3.42 -6.09
N GLN A 557 13.51 2.35 -6.85
CA GLN A 557 14.65 1.42 -6.84
C GLN A 557 15.05 0.90 -5.45
N SER A 558 14.22 1.08 -4.40
CA SER A 558 14.46 0.51 -3.06
C SER A 558 13.90 -0.91 -2.92
N TYR A 559 13.34 -1.44 -4.01
CA TYR A 559 12.90 -2.82 -4.12
C TYR A 559 13.27 -3.42 -5.48
N GLY A 560 13.37 -4.75 -5.52
CA GLY A 560 13.80 -5.52 -6.68
C GLY A 560 13.53 -7.00 -6.52
N VAL A 561 13.40 -7.72 -7.64
CA VAL A 561 13.25 -9.19 -7.61
C VAL A 561 14.64 -9.81 -7.54
N ASP A 562 14.88 -10.64 -6.53
CA ASP A 562 16.12 -11.40 -6.46
C ASP A 562 16.05 -12.62 -7.41
N PRO A 563 17.06 -12.82 -8.28
CA PRO A 563 17.01 -13.86 -9.30
C PRO A 563 17.15 -15.29 -8.75
N PHE A 564 17.51 -15.48 -7.48
CA PHE A 564 17.63 -16.80 -6.85
C PHE A 564 16.47 -17.09 -5.92
N LEU A 565 16.09 -16.13 -5.07
CA LEU A 565 14.95 -16.25 -4.16
C LEU A 565 13.61 -16.19 -4.90
N LYS A 566 13.57 -15.58 -6.10
CA LYS A 566 12.37 -15.41 -6.93
C LYS A 566 11.24 -14.64 -6.24
N LYS A 567 11.64 -13.77 -5.30
CA LYS A 567 10.77 -12.88 -4.53
C LYS A 567 11.19 -11.44 -4.72
N LEU A 568 10.23 -10.53 -4.55
CA LEU A 568 10.53 -9.11 -4.47
C LEU A 568 11.01 -8.79 -3.04
N LEU A 569 12.18 -8.18 -2.95
CA LEU A 569 12.73 -7.64 -1.71
C LEU A 569 12.48 -6.15 -1.68
N PHE A 570 11.82 -5.65 -0.64
CA PHE A 570 11.83 -4.23 -0.31
C PHE A 570 12.83 -3.98 0.82
N VAL A 571 13.82 -3.13 0.57
CA VAL A 571 14.75 -2.70 1.62
C VAL A 571 14.11 -1.56 2.38
N GLY A 572 13.64 -1.82 3.60
CA GLY A 572 13.03 -0.83 4.46
C GLY A 572 14.01 0.26 4.90
N ARG A 573 13.49 1.34 5.47
CA ARG A 573 14.27 2.49 5.94
C ARG A 573 15.29 2.12 7.02
N THR A 574 14.81 1.52 8.09
CA THR A 574 15.52 1.31 9.36
C THR A 574 16.31 0.00 9.37
N SER A 575 15.70 -1.07 9.86
CA SER A 575 16.36 -2.29 10.31
C SER A 575 15.96 -3.54 9.54
N HIS A 576 14.93 -3.45 8.68
CA HIS A 576 14.36 -4.64 8.04
C HIS A 576 14.37 -4.56 6.52
N CYS A 577 14.45 -5.73 5.90
CA CYS A 577 14.08 -5.99 4.52
C CYS A 577 12.84 -6.88 4.51
N TYR A 578 11.90 -6.61 3.61
CA TYR A 578 10.59 -7.24 3.54
C TYR A 578 10.48 -8.09 2.27
N LEU A 579 9.76 -9.20 2.38
CA LEU A 579 9.62 -10.21 1.34
C LEU A 579 8.21 -10.22 0.78
N TYR A 580 8.08 -9.96 -0.50
CA TYR A 580 6.85 -10.16 -1.26
C TYR A 580 6.99 -11.39 -2.15
N ASP A 581 6.02 -12.30 -2.05
CA ASP A 581 5.95 -13.55 -2.80
C ASP A 581 4.95 -13.39 -3.96
N PRO A 582 5.42 -13.27 -5.21
CA PRO A 582 4.53 -13.03 -6.35
C PRO A 582 3.58 -14.21 -6.62
N ASP A 583 3.92 -15.45 -6.23
CA ASP A 583 3.03 -16.61 -6.41
C ASP A 583 1.84 -16.56 -5.45
N ARG A 584 2.03 -15.96 -4.27
CA ARG A 584 0.95 -15.72 -3.31
C ARG A 584 0.21 -14.40 -3.59
N GLY A 585 0.88 -13.47 -4.25
CA GLY A 585 0.42 -12.09 -4.39
C GLY A 585 0.35 -11.40 -3.03
N ASP A 586 1.30 -11.68 -2.13
CA ASP A 586 1.30 -11.10 -0.79
C ASP A 586 2.70 -11.03 -0.15
N TRP A 587 2.80 -10.21 0.89
CA TRP A 587 3.94 -10.15 1.78
C TRP A 587 4.00 -11.40 2.66
N THR A 588 5.20 -11.96 2.81
CA THR A 588 5.40 -13.26 3.49
C THR A 588 6.35 -13.20 4.68
N GLY A 589 7.00 -12.05 4.90
CA GLY A 589 7.85 -11.86 6.07
C GLY A 589 8.85 -10.72 5.92
N ARG A 590 9.74 -10.64 6.91
CA ARG A 590 10.86 -9.69 6.95
C ARG A 590 12.07 -10.35 7.59
N PHE A 591 13.24 -9.76 7.40
CA PHE A 591 14.48 -10.13 8.09
C PHE A 591 15.32 -8.88 8.37
N ALA A 592 16.24 -8.98 9.33
CA ALA A 592 17.12 -7.87 9.68
C ALA A 592 18.11 -7.56 8.54
N LYS A 593 18.36 -6.27 8.30
CA LYS A 593 19.39 -5.82 7.34
C LYS A 593 20.57 -5.14 8.06
N PRO A 594 21.76 -5.11 7.43
CA PRO A 594 22.92 -4.42 7.96
C PRO A 594 22.67 -2.93 8.24
N LYS A 595 23.25 -2.41 9.33
CA LYS A 595 23.18 -0.96 9.67
C LYS A 595 23.71 -0.06 8.54
N GLY A 596 24.66 -0.55 7.75
CA GLY A 596 25.21 0.16 6.60
C GLY A 596 24.24 0.40 5.45
N MET A 597 23.06 -0.22 5.50
CA MET A 597 21.98 -0.04 4.52
C MET A 597 20.81 0.79 5.09
N ALA A 598 20.91 1.31 6.31
CA ALA A 598 19.93 2.24 6.86
C ALA A 598 20.01 3.58 6.14
N TYR A 599 18.86 4.21 5.92
CA TYR A 599 18.76 5.52 5.26
C TYR A 599 17.71 6.40 5.94
N GLN A 600 17.79 7.70 5.67
CA GLN A 600 17.00 8.75 6.33
C GLN A 600 15.55 8.84 5.79
N ASP A 601 14.80 9.70 6.46
CA ASP A 601 13.36 9.82 6.35
C ASP A 601 12.98 10.64 5.13
N CYS A 602 11.96 10.20 4.38
CA CYS A 602 11.50 10.82 3.13
C CYS A 602 12.53 10.83 1.97
N TYR A 603 13.79 10.45 2.22
CA TYR A 603 14.84 10.36 1.22
C TYR A 603 15.36 8.91 1.13
N TYR A 604 14.85 8.17 0.15
CA TYR A 604 15.45 6.91 -0.26
C TYR A 604 16.81 7.23 -0.88
N THR A 605 17.84 6.67 -0.28
CA THR A 605 19.21 6.88 -0.74
C THR A 605 19.89 5.52 -0.90
N LEU A 606 19.14 4.60 -1.51
CA LEU A 606 19.57 3.26 -1.87
C LEU A 606 18.96 2.87 -3.22
N THR A 607 19.75 2.21 -4.06
CA THR A 607 19.31 1.70 -5.37
C THR A 607 19.61 0.21 -5.49
N LEU A 608 18.65 -0.54 -6.03
CA LEU A 608 18.77 -1.98 -6.26
C LEU A 608 18.96 -2.30 -7.74
N CYS A 609 19.80 -3.30 -8.02
CA CYS A 609 20.03 -3.81 -9.37
C CYS A 609 20.16 -5.34 -9.34
N PRO A 610 19.30 -6.10 -10.04
CA PRO A 610 19.46 -7.55 -10.14
C PRO A 610 20.68 -7.89 -11.01
N THR A 611 21.44 -8.90 -10.58
CA THR A 611 22.60 -9.43 -11.32
C THR A 611 22.61 -10.96 -11.28
N PRO A 612 23.39 -11.65 -12.13
CA PRO A 612 23.60 -13.09 -12.02
C PRO A 612 24.22 -13.58 -10.70
N ARG A 613 24.67 -12.67 -9.81
CA ARG A 613 25.21 -12.99 -8.46
C ARG A 613 24.19 -12.75 -7.32
N GLY A 614 23.02 -12.22 -7.65
CA GLY A 614 21.97 -11.85 -6.71
C GLY A 614 21.59 -10.38 -6.84
N LEU A 615 20.65 -9.94 -6.02
CA LEU A 615 20.27 -8.54 -5.94
C LEU A 615 21.38 -7.70 -5.30
N MET A 616 21.83 -6.65 -5.99
CA MET A 616 22.85 -5.73 -5.51
C MET A 616 22.20 -4.45 -4.98
N ALA A 617 22.72 -3.90 -3.89
CA ALA A 617 22.27 -2.65 -3.27
C ALA A 617 23.41 -1.65 -3.14
N TRP A 618 23.26 -0.48 -3.77
CA TRP A 618 24.19 0.64 -3.66
C TRP A 618 23.59 1.73 -2.77
N THR A 619 24.35 2.17 -1.78
CA THR A 619 23.90 3.06 -0.69
C THR A 619 24.43 4.49 -0.83
N GLU A 620 23.85 5.41 -0.07
CA GLU A 620 24.25 6.82 0.03
C GLU A 620 25.68 7.04 0.53
N HIS A 621 26.26 6.02 1.17
CA HIS A 621 27.63 6.05 1.67
C HIS A 621 28.64 5.50 0.66
N GLY A 622 28.19 5.10 -0.54
CA GLY A 622 29.07 4.51 -1.55
C GLY A 622 29.45 3.06 -1.24
N ARG A 623 28.65 2.38 -0.40
CA ARG A 623 28.82 0.96 -0.08
C ARG A 623 27.95 0.11 -0.98
N LEU A 624 28.42 -1.10 -1.27
CA LEU A 624 27.75 -2.07 -2.11
C LEU A 624 27.45 -3.33 -1.30
N PHE A 625 26.22 -3.82 -1.36
CA PHE A 625 25.79 -5.06 -0.72
C PHE A 625 25.23 -6.00 -1.76
N ARG A 626 25.41 -7.30 -1.56
CA ARG A 626 24.80 -8.38 -2.34
C ARG A 626 23.85 -9.14 -1.44
N PHE A 627 22.66 -9.46 -1.94
CA PHE A 627 21.78 -10.38 -1.25
C PHE A 627 22.24 -11.83 -1.47
N ASP A 628 22.41 -12.56 -0.38
CA ASP A 628 22.64 -13.99 -0.36
C ASP A 628 21.31 -14.69 -0.11
N ALA A 629 20.73 -15.26 -1.18
CA ALA A 629 19.44 -15.93 -1.12
C ALA A 629 19.46 -17.22 -0.28
N ALA A 630 20.58 -17.94 -0.23
CA ALA A 630 20.68 -19.19 0.53
C ALA A 630 20.70 -18.93 2.05
N ALA A 631 21.39 -17.87 2.47
CA ALA A 631 21.45 -17.44 3.86
C ALA A 631 20.40 -16.39 4.24
N ALA A 632 19.57 -15.94 3.28
CA ALA A 632 18.56 -14.90 3.44
C ALA A 632 19.10 -13.62 4.13
N GLN A 633 20.26 -13.14 3.69
CA GLN A 633 20.94 -11.98 4.31
C GLN A 633 21.64 -11.09 3.29
N TRP A 634 21.87 -9.83 3.66
CA TRP A 634 22.68 -8.91 2.88
C TRP A 634 24.14 -8.98 3.33
N VAL A 635 25.05 -9.16 2.37
CA VAL A 635 26.49 -9.26 2.58
C VAL A 635 27.17 -8.08 1.89
N GLU A 636 28.00 -7.34 2.63
CA GLU A 636 28.77 -6.26 2.04
C GLU A 636 29.80 -6.79 1.03
N THR A 637 29.86 -6.15 -0.14
CA THR A 637 30.86 -6.44 -1.15
C THR A 637 32.07 -5.53 -0.91
N PRO A 638 33.27 -6.09 -0.64
CA PRO A 638 34.48 -5.30 -0.51
C PRO A 638 34.76 -4.54 -1.82
N LEU A 639 35.05 -3.25 -1.71
CA LEU A 639 35.41 -2.39 -2.84
C LEU A 639 36.87 -1.98 -2.75
N SER A 640 37.51 -1.83 -3.91
CA SER A 640 38.88 -1.33 -4.05
C SER A 640 39.00 -0.32 -5.19
N GLY A 641 40.16 0.32 -5.34
CA GLY A 641 40.37 1.34 -6.38
C GLY A 641 39.78 2.70 -5.99
N ALA A 642 39.05 3.34 -6.91
CA ALA A 642 38.42 4.63 -6.64
C ALA A 642 37.31 4.52 -5.58
N LYS A 643 36.97 5.64 -4.93
CA LYS A 643 35.80 5.66 -4.06
C LYS A 643 34.53 5.62 -4.91
N LEU A 644 33.68 4.61 -4.71
CA LEU A 644 32.33 4.64 -5.26
C LEU A 644 31.55 5.78 -4.58
N PRO A 645 31.06 6.78 -5.32
CA PRO A 645 30.27 7.83 -4.71
C PRO A 645 28.94 7.27 -4.18
N GLY A 646 28.27 8.02 -3.31
CA GLY A 646 26.97 7.63 -2.77
C GLY A 646 25.81 7.82 -3.75
N SER A 647 24.81 6.96 -3.67
CA SER A 647 23.53 7.17 -4.35
C SER A 647 22.79 8.38 -3.78
N VAL A 648 22.03 9.05 -4.63
CA VAL A 648 21.30 10.28 -4.33
C VAL A 648 19.83 10.11 -4.68
N VAL A 649 18.97 10.56 -3.79
CA VAL A 649 17.52 10.61 -3.99
C VAL A 649 17.14 11.34 -5.29
N ASP A 650 16.16 10.80 -6.02
CA ASP A 650 15.66 11.23 -7.35
C ASP A 650 16.67 11.22 -8.51
N ASN A 651 17.96 11.03 -8.25
CA ASN A 651 19.02 11.37 -9.21
C ASN A 651 20.13 10.33 -9.28
N SER A 652 19.81 9.07 -9.03
CA SER A 652 20.77 7.97 -9.19
C SER A 652 20.10 6.72 -9.73
N THR A 653 20.87 5.96 -10.52
CA THR A 653 20.52 4.61 -10.97
C THR A 653 21.78 3.77 -11.02
N MET A 654 21.65 2.50 -10.62
CA MET A 654 22.64 1.46 -10.86
C MET A 654 22.13 0.49 -11.92
N VAL A 655 22.99 0.12 -12.87
CA VAL A 655 22.64 -0.75 -13.99
C VAL A 655 23.69 -1.86 -14.11
N TYR A 656 23.26 -3.07 -14.47
CA TYR A 656 24.17 -4.18 -14.75
C TYR A 656 24.50 -4.24 -16.25
N ASP A 657 25.77 -4.05 -16.59
CA ASP A 657 26.34 -4.24 -17.92
C ASP A 657 26.77 -5.72 -18.05
N ALA A 658 25.88 -6.53 -18.61
CA ALA A 658 26.06 -7.98 -18.69
C ALA A 658 27.18 -8.41 -19.64
N LYS A 659 27.57 -7.59 -20.63
CA LYS A 659 28.65 -7.94 -21.58
C LYS A 659 30.04 -7.77 -20.97
N ARG A 660 30.19 -6.91 -19.97
CA ARG A 660 31.47 -6.65 -19.27
C ARG A 660 31.45 -7.08 -17.81
N ASP A 661 30.35 -7.67 -17.37
CA ASP A 661 30.13 -8.17 -16.02
C ASP A 661 30.46 -7.13 -14.93
N ARG A 662 29.90 -5.93 -15.09
CA ARG A 662 30.13 -4.79 -14.20
C ARG A 662 28.84 -4.05 -13.86
N LEU A 663 28.83 -3.34 -12.74
CA LEU A 663 27.79 -2.37 -12.43
C LEU A 663 28.21 -0.99 -12.92
N LEU A 664 27.27 -0.23 -13.48
CA LEU A 664 27.43 1.17 -13.86
C LEU A 664 26.51 2.03 -13.01
N ALA A 665 27.10 2.94 -12.25
CA ALA A 665 26.43 3.88 -11.37
C ALA A 665 26.42 5.28 -11.98
N ALA A 666 25.21 5.77 -12.30
CA ALA A 666 24.96 7.14 -12.72
C ALA A 666 24.41 7.94 -11.54
N ARG A 667 24.92 9.15 -11.32
CA ARG A 667 24.45 10.03 -10.24
C ARG A 667 24.56 11.50 -10.59
N LYS A 668 23.68 12.29 -10.00
CA LYS A 668 23.72 13.75 -9.96
C LYS A 668 23.39 14.21 -8.54
N PRO A 669 23.96 15.34 -8.05
CA PRO A 669 23.58 15.90 -6.76
C PRO A 669 22.07 16.21 -6.67
N TYR A 670 21.54 16.25 -5.46
CA TYR A 670 20.10 16.47 -5.26
C TYR A 670 19.64 17.85 -5.75
N GLY A 671 18.47 17.87 -6.39
CA GLY A 671 17.83 19.06 -6.92
C GLY A 671 18.36 19.50 -8.28
N ASP A 672 17.83 20.63 -8.77
CA ASP A 672 18.11 21.10 -10.13
C ASP A 672 19.27 22.11 -10.21
N ARG A 673 19.87 22.47 -9.06
CA ARG A 673 20.94 23.50 -8.99
C ARG A 673 22.28 23.03 -9.57
N HIS A 674 22.57 21.74 -9.48
CA HIS A 674 23.82 21.17 -9.94
C HIS A 674 23.52 20.19 -11.07
N PRO A 675 23.93 20.47 -12.32
CA PRO A 675 23.70 19.56 -13.42
C PRO A 675 24.46 18.25 -13.23
N TYR A 676 24.03 17.21 -13.95
CA TYR A 676 24.83 15.99 -14.08
C TYR A 676 26.20 16.35 -14.69
N ASP A 677 27.25 15.62 -14.34
CA ASP A 677 28.61 15.81 -14.87
C ASP A 677 28.92 14.92 -16.10
N GLY A 678 28.02 14.00 -16.42
CA GLY A 678 28.18 13.07 -17.54
C GLY A 678 29.04 11.85 -17.23
N GLU A 679 29.55 11.72 -15.99
CA GLU A 679 30.43 10.62 -15.59
C GLU A 679 29.65 9.41 -15.08
N LEU A 680 30.23 8.22 -15.31
CA LEU A 680 29.71 6.95 -14.77
C LEU A 680 30.78 6.32 -13.90
N HIS A 681 30.37 5.60 -12.86
CA HIS A 681 31.28 4.82 -12.03
C HIS A 681 31.04 3.34 -12.29
N ALA A 682 32.10 2.63 -12.70
CA ALA A 682 32.05 1.21 -12.96
C ALA A 682 32.57 0.43 -11.75
N VAL A 683 31.84 -0.62 -11.35
CA VAL A 683 32.29 -1.61 -10.38
C VAL A 683 32.41 -2.96 -11.10
N ASP A 684 33.63 -3.46 -11.23
CA ASP A 684 33.89 -4.80 -11.75
C ASP A 684 33.40 -5.84 -10.73
N LEU A 685 32.47 -6.73 -11.12
CA LEU A 685 31.84 -7.64 -10.17
C LEU A 685 32.71 -8.85 -9.79
N ALA A 686 33.77 -9.13 -10.55
CA ALA A 686 34.70 -10.20 -10.24
C ALA A 686 35.70 -9.77 -9.16
N THR A 687 36.17 -8.52 -9.22
CA THR A 687 37.26 -7.99 -8.39
C THR A 687 36.80 -7.00 -7.31
N GLY A 688 35.61 -6.40 -7.45
CA GLY A 688 35.16 -5.29 -6.62
C GLY A 688 35.91 -3.98 -6.89
N SER A 689 36.69 -3.90 -7.97
CA SER A 689 37.44 -2.70 -8.33
C SER A 689 36.50 -1.63 -8.89
N VAL A 690 36.66 -0.41 -8.39
CA VAL A 690 35.89 0.77 -8.80
C VAL A 690 36.74 1.66 -9.70
N SER A 691 36.18 2.07 -10.84
CA SER A 691 36.79 3.03 -11.77
C SER A 691 35.79 4.11 -12.20
N ALA A 692 36.28 5.32 -12.41
CA ALA A 692 35.50 6.38 -13.04
C ALA A 692 35.65 6.28 -14.56
N LEU A 693 34.51 6.30 -15.26
CA LEU A 693 34.47 6.42 -16.71
C LEU A 693 34.26 7.89 -17.06
N SER A 694 35.06 8.39 -17.99
CA SER A 694 34.89 9.72 -18.59
C SER A 694 34.43 9.55 -20.04
N PRO A 695 33.11 9.52 -20.30
CA PRO A 695 32.59 9.24 -21.63
C PRO A 695 32.83 10.39 -22.61
N ALA A 696 32.99 10.07 -23.90
CA ALA A 696 32.82 11.08 -24.93
C ALA A 696 31.38 11.63 -24.88
N GLY A 697 31.20 12.94 -25.08
CA GLY A 697 29.90 13.61 -24.96
C GLY A 697 29.43 13.93 -23.52
N ARG A 698 30.28 13.74 -22.50
CA ARG A 698 29.93 14.03 -21.09
C ARG A 698 29.44 15.47 -20.83
N GLU A 699 30.03 16.46 -21.52
CA GLU A 699 29.64 17.87 -21.33
C GLU A 699 28.21 18.13 -21.85
N ALA A 700 27.79 17.41 -22.89
CA ALA A 700 26.41 17.46 -23.37
C ALA A 700 25.45 16.65 -22.48
N ALA A 701 25.93 15.59 -21.82
CA ALA A 701 25.15 14.80 -20.86
C ALA A 701 24.67 15.62 -19.65
N ARG A 702 25.26 16.79 -19.39
CA ARG A 702 24.76 17.76 -18.42
C ARG A 702 23.31 18.20 -18.66
N ALA A 703 22.82 18.08 -19.89
CA ALA A 703 21.44 18.39 -20.28
C ALA A 703 20.43 17.28 -19.92
N ILE A 704 20.89 16.10 -19.47
CA ILE A 704 20.01 15.01 -19.05
C ILE A 704 19.28 15.44 -17.77
N PRO A 705 17.94 15.57 -17.79
CA PRO A 705 17.22 16.20 -16.68
C PRO A 705 17.00 15.24 -15.51
N TYR A 706 17.09 13.93 -15.74
CA TYR A 706 16.67 12.92 -14.79
C TYR A 706 17.42 11.61 -14.99
N LEU A 707 17.96 11.05 -13.89
CA LEU A 707 18.82 9.85 -13.92
C LEU A 707 18.21 8.66 -13.17
N CYS A 708 17.00 8.76 -12.62
CA CYS A 708 16.40 7.70 -11.80
C CYS A 708 15.88 6.51 -12.61
N GLN A 709 15.84 6.61 -13.94
CA GLN A 709 15.35 5.52 -14.80
C GLN A 709 16.31 5.32 -15.96
N ILE A 710 17.29 4.44 -15.80
CA ILE A 710 18.20 4.02 -16.87
C ILE A 710 18.17 2.50 -16.96
N ARG A 711 18.05 1.94 -18.16
CA ARG A 711 17.98 0.48 -18.36
C ARG A 711 18.93 0.03 -19.45
N TYR A 712 19.59 -1.10 -19.21
CA TYR A 712 20.53 -1.70 -20.14
C TYR A 712 19.81 -2.64 -21.10
N ASP A 713 19.98 -2.36 -22.38
CA ASP A 713 19.63 -3.20 -23.50
C ASP A 713 20.84 -4.05 -23.88
N VAL A 714 20.83 -5.30 -23.43
CA VAL A 714 21.89 -6.26 -23.71
C VAL A 714 22.01 -6.58 -25.20
N GLU A 715 20.93 -6.44 -25.98
CA GLU A 715 20.95 -6.71 -27.41
C GLU A 715 21.91 -5.75 -28.10
N HIS A 716 21.65 -4.46 -27.91
CA HIS A 716 22.35 -3.39 -28.60
C HIS A 716 23.58 -2.86 -27.85
N ASP A 717 23.85 -3.35 -26.63
CA ASP A 717 24.91 -2.83 -25.74
C ASP A 717 24.72 -1.35 -25.38
N LEU A 718 23.48 -0.93 -25.15
CA LEU A 718 23.09 0.46 -24.88
C LEU A 718 22.41 0.60 -23.52
N MET A 719 22.69 1.68 -22.79
CA MET A 719 21.87 2.13 -21.67
C MET A 719 20.93 3.23 -22.12
N LEU A 720 19.62 2.96 -22.16
CA LEU A 720 18.61 3.95 -22.51
C LEU A 720 18.22 4.76 -21.27
N VAL A 721 18.17 6.08 -21.39
CA VAL A 721 17.71 6.96 -20.32
C VAL A 721 16.20 7.20 -20.46
N GLY A 722 15.45 7.01 -19.38
CA GLY A 722 14.02 7.27 -19.24
C GLY A 722 13.72 8.76 -19.09
N ALA A 723 14.34 9.57 -19.93
CA ALA A 723 14.22 11.01 -20.02
C ALA A 723 14.47 11.42 -21.46
N THR A 724 14.05 12.62 -21.83
CA THR A 724 14.40 13.21 -23.13
C THR A 724 15.13 14.51 -22.92
N LEU A 725 16.03 14.84 -23.84
CA LEU A 725 16.66 16.16 -23.89
C LEU A 725 15.61 17.27 -24.07
N PRO A 726 15.95 18.52 -23.73
CA PRO A 726 15.17 19.68 -24.17
C PRO A 726 14.89 19.62 -25.67
N PRO A 727 13.72 20.13 -26.11
CA PRO A 727 13.41 20.14 -27.54
C PRO A 727 14.45 20.96 -28.31
N GLY A 728 14.87 20.48 -29.47
CA GLY A 728 15.67 21.27 -30.41
C GLY A 728 14.81 22.34 -31.11
N ASP A 729 15.41 23.08 -32.05
CA ASP A 729 14.76 24.20 -32.76
C ASP A 729 13.46 23.80 -33.49
N GLY A 730 13.33 22.53 -33.89
CA GLY A 730 12.13 21.97 -34.51
C GLY A 730 11.10 21.39 -33.53
N GLY A 731 11.27 21.57 -32.21
CA GLY A 731 10.37 21.04 -31.17
C GLY A 731 10.53 19.54 -30.87
N ALA A 732 11.28 18.81 -31.70
CA ALA A 732 11.56 17.38 -31.48
C ALA A 732 12.48 17.18 -30.28
N ARG A 733 12.14 16.19 -29.44
CA ARG A 733 12.95 15.76 -28.30
C ARG A 733 13.68 14.47 -28.67
N ARG A 734 14.94 14.37 -28.28
CA ARG A 734 15.76 13.17 -28.50
C ARG A 734 16.02 12.47 -27.18
N THR A 735 16.12 11.14 -27.21
CA THR A 735 16.34 10.30 -26.03
C THR A 735 17.84 10.05 -25.86
N PRO A 736 18.46 10.45 -24.73
CA PRO A 736 19.84 10.11 -24.45
C PRO A 736 20.01 8.60 -24.28
N ALA A 737 21.11 8.07 -24.79
CA ALA A 737 21.57 6.72 -24.49
C ALA A 737 23.09 6.72 -24.29
N TYR A 738 23.60 5.72 -23.59
CA TYR A 738 25.03 5.51 -23.42
C TYR A 738 25.44 4.23 -24.16
N ASP A 739 26.40 4.37 -25.07
CA ASP A 739 27.05 3.27 -25.78
C ASP A 739 28.15 2.70 -24.90
N CYS A 740 27.89 1.51 -24.35
CA CYS A 740 28.76 0.87 -23.37
C CYS A 740 30.11 0.43 -23.97
N ALA A 741 30.13 0.04 -25.26
CA ALA A 741 31.34 -0.36 -25.96
C ALA A 741 32.20 0.85 -26.33
N GLY A 742 31.57 1.89 -26.87
CA GLY A 742 32.25 3.11 -27.27
C GLY A 742 32.62 4.03 -26.12
N ASN A 743 32.15 3.76 -24.89
CA ASN A 743 32.24 4.65 -23.73
C ASN A 743 31.86 6.09 -24.11
N ARG A 744 30.65 6.28 -24.64
CA ARG A 744 30.20 7.57 -25.15
C ARG A 744 28.70 7.75 -24.99
N TRP A 745 28.30 8.99 -24.76
CA TRP A 745 26.90 9.39 -24.81
C TRP A 745 26.47 9.67 -26.24
N ILE A 746 25.28 9.18 -26.59
CA ILE A 746 24.62 9.35 -27.89
C ILE A 746 23.17 9.83 -27.69
N SER A 747 22.53 10.28 -28.76
CA SER A 747 21.11 10.62 -28.78
C SER A 747 20.36 9.84 -29.87
N LEU A 748 19.16 9.38 -29.54
CA LEU A 748 18.29 8.58 -30.40
C LEU A 748 17.01 9.36 -30.74
N ALA A 749 16.58 9.28 -31.99
CA ALA A 749 15.26 9.74 -32.44
C ALA A 749 14.23 8.66 -32.12
N ILE A 750 13.56 8.82 -30.98
CA ILE A 750 12.46 7.94 -30.54
C ILE A 750 11.19 8.76 -30.51
N GLY A 751 10.15 8.27 -31.19
CA GLY A 751 8.86 8.94 -31.31
C GLY A 751 7.77 8.31 -30.46
N GLY A 752 6.52 8.69 -30.76
CA GLY A 752 5.32 8.14 -30.14
C GLY A 752 4.94 8.81 -28.82
N ASP A 753 4.19 8.06 -28.00
CA ASP A 753 3.70 8.52 -26.70
C ASP A 753 4.80 8.38 -25.63
N ASP A 754 5.83 9.23 -25.70
CA ASP A 754 6.99 9.12 -24.81
C ASP A 754 6.59 9.24 -23.32
N PRO A 755 6.89 8.22 -22.49
CA PRO A 755 6.45 8.17 -21.10
C PRO A 755 7.23 9.13 -20.19
N SER A 756 8.29 9.79 -20.65
CA SER A 756 8.96 10.90 -19.95
C SER A 756 8.15 12.20 -19.99
N GLY A 757 7.11 12.27 -20.82
CA GLY A 757 6.17 13.38 -20.89
C GLY A 757 6.75 14.67 -21.49
N LYS A 758 5.91 15.72 -21.56
CA LYS A 758 6.22 16.99 -22.26
C LYS A 758 7.44 17.74 -21.73
N ASN A 759 7.81 17.49 -20.48
CA ASN A 759 8.97 18.10 -19.83
C ASN A 759 10.25 17.26 -20.03
N GLY A 760 10.15 16.05 -20.57
CA GLY A 760 11.28 15.12 -20.72
C GLY A 760 11.75 14.50 -19.41
N ARG A 761 10.96 14.62 -18.36
CA ARG A 761 11.20 14.08 -17.02
C ARG A 761 9.87 13.62 -16.44
N ASN A 762 9.84 12.37 -15.99
CA ASN A 762 8.70 11.79 -15.30
C ASN A 762 9.18 11.10 -14.00
N VAL A 763 8.75 11.66 -12.87
CA VAL A 763 9.05 11.19 -11.50
C VAL A 763 8.26 9.95 -11.10
N SER A 764 7.48 9.40 -12.01
CA SER A 764 6.60 8.26 -11.75
C SER A 764 6.85 7.14 -12.74
N LEU A 765 7.87 7.34 -13.60
CA LEU A 765 8.28 6.40 -14.61
C LEU A 765 8.92 5.19 -13.93
N GLY A 766 8.31 4.01 -14.06
CA GLY A 766 9.00 2.75 -13.88
C GLY A 766 9.39 2.21 -15.23
N MET A 767 10.65 2.39 -15.66
CA MET A 767 11.15 1.84 -16.91
C MET A 767 11.79 0.48 -16.65
N ILE A 768 11.66 -0.47 -17.57
CA ILE A 768 12.16 -1.84 -17.48
C ILE A 768 12.67 -2.26 -18.87
N TYR A 769 13.70 -3.09 -18.93
CA TYR A 769 14.05 -3.81 -20.14
C TYR A 769 13.73 -5.30 -19.97
N ASP A 770 12.92 -5.84 -20.86
CA ASP A 770 12.55 -7.26 -20.94
C ASP A 770 13.43 -7.94 -22.00
N ALA A 771 14.53 -8.56 -21.57
CA ALA A 771 15.46 -9.25 -22.45
C ALA A 771 14.81 -10.43 -23.20
N LYS A 772 13.79 -11.08 -22.62
CA LYS A 772 13.10 -12.21 -23.26
C LYS A 772 12.36 -11.77 -24.52
N ARG A 773 11.81 -10.55 -24.53
CA ARG A 773 11.07 -9.99 -25.68
C ARG A 773 11.86 -8.95 -26.47
N ARG A 774 13.02 -8.51 -25.97
CA ARG A 774 13.83 -7.40 -26.50
C ARG A 774 12.99 -6.11 -26.59
N LEU A 775 12.29 -5.80 -25.49
CA LEU A 775 11.39 -4.65 -25.40
C LEU A 775 11.69 -3.82 -24.16
N PHE A 776 11.60 -2.51 -24.31
CA PHE A 776 11.47 -1.61 -23.17
C PHE A 776 10.01 -1.49 -22.79
N TRP A 777 9.76 -1.56 -21.49
CA TRP A 777 8.47 -1.29 -20.88
C TRP A 777 8.57 -0.06 -19.99
N ALA A 778 7.51 0.70 -19.93
CA ALA A 778 7.39 1.84 -19.03
C ALA A 778 6.00 1.90 -18.42
N VAL A 779 5.93 2.27 -17.14
CA VAL A 779 4.67 2.52 -16.44
C VAL A 779 4.68 3.92 -15.85
N ASP A 780 3.61 4.70 -16.05
CA ASP A 780 3.50 6.08 -15.53
C ASP A 780 2.68 6.18 -14.23
N ALA A 781 2.55 7.40 -13.69
CA ALA A 781 1.78 7.73 -12.48
C ALA A 781 0.38 7.09 -12.43
N ASP A 782 -0.34 7.02 -13.55
CA ASP A 782 -1.72 6.53 -13.63
C ASP A 782 -1.79 5.05 -14.05
N SER A 783 -0.66 4.34 -14.01
CA SER A 783 -0.55 2.94 -14.44
C SER A 783 -0.86 2.73 -15.93
N ARG A 784 -0.62 3.74 -16.78
CA ARG A 784 -0.52 3.51 -18.23
C ARG A 784 0.76 2.74 -18.49
N VAL A 785 0.67 1.80 -19.43
CA VAL A 785 1.80 0.96 -19.84
C VAL A 785 2.19 1.34 -21.27
N TYR A 786 3.47 1.57 -21.47
CA TYR A 786 4.09 1.94 -22.73
C TYR A 786 5.13 0.88 -23.09
N VAL A 787 5.23 0.58 -24.38
CA VAL A 787 6.13 -0.43 -24.92
C VAL A 787 6.92 0.17 -26.06
N LEU A 788 8.22 -0.12 -26.10
CA LEU A 788 9.13 0.34 -27.13
C LEU A 788 9.97 -0.83 -27.64
N ARG A 789 9.93 -1.03 -28.95
CA ARG A 789 10.89 -1.86 -29.68
C ARG A 789 12.01 -0.96 -30.19
N LEU A 790 13.19 -1.09 -29.59
CA LEU A 790 14.35 -0.30 -30.00
C LEU A 790 15.03 -0.95 -31.22
N ALA A 791 15.36 -0.13 -32.23
CA ALA A 791 16.12 -0.48 -33.41
C ALA A 791 17.12 0.65 -33.71
N PRO A 792 18.29 0.68 -33.04
CA PRO A 792 19.22 1.82 -33.10
C PRO A 792 19.69 2.17 -34.51
N ASP A 793 19.84 1.18 -35.39
CA ASP A 793 20.18 1.34 -36.81
C ASP A 793 19.20 2.25 -37.58
N ARG A 794 17.98 2.42 -37.05
CA ARG A 794 16.90 3.23 -37.63
C ARG A 794 16.49 4.38 -36.71
N ALA A 795 17.31 4.72 -35.72
CA ALA A 795 17.01 5.73 -34.71
C ALA A 795 17.80 7.04 -34.93
N ASP A 796 18.36 7.27 -36.13
CA ASP A 796 19.18 8.46 -36.44
C ASP A 796 20.24 8.71 -35.35
N VAL A 797 21.10 7.73 -35.06
CA VAL A 797 22.05 7.83 -33.93
C VAL A 797 23.02 9.00 -34.12
N ARG A 798 23.15 9.87 -33.12
CA ARG A 798 24.10 10.99 -33.12
C ARG A 798 24.95 11.02 -31.84
N PRO A 799 26.18 11.57 -31.88
CA PRO A 799 26.89 11.98 -30.68
C PRO A 799 25.99 12.87 -29.80
N LEU A 800 26.06 12.72 -28.48
CA LEU A 800 25.29 13.59 -27.60
C LEU A 800 25.83 15.03 -27.68
N GLY A 801 25.01 15.97 -28.17
CA GLY A 801 25.38 17.38 -28.39
C GLY A 801 25.20 17.85 -29.84
N GLU A 802 25.05 16.91 -30.77
CA GLU A 802 24.59 17.10 -32.16
C GLU A 802 23.11 16.70 -32.32
#